data_AF-A0A078L1E6-F1
#
_entry.id   AF-A0A078L1E6-F1
#
_cell.length_a   1.000
_cell.length_b   1.000
_cell.length_c   1.000
_cell.angle_alpha   90.00
_cell.angle_beta   90.00
_cell.angle_gamma   90.00
#
_symmetry.space_group_name_H-M   'P 1'
#
loop_
_entity.id
_entity.type
_entity.pdbx_description
1 polymer ?
#
loop_
_entity_poly.entity_id
_entity_poly.type
_entity_poly.pdbx_seq_one_letter_code
_entity_poly.pdbx_strand_id
1 'polypeptide(L)'
;MLGIQSAEDLVLATRISQAVNVSPVLDNCFFHALALYFLANQLPFPDDLFTRFGTETPEIAELKARFPRMDSLALFEDYVFAKHPDSNPFPDHLVEKTMVLGIFLRSWFTKHLAEHEANRKALFKVEESQAVRGVDENHITFISLINAYYEAKFADAWQEEARQEEVRQEEVRQEEVRQEVATQKNAARENGGMMVSFLEQVAHNPIYQANSDFFRALPEVFDEELCKVYWEGSGYARYCAYLNANVKISHSDVVAILKDELEIPYVIYSQDSSPITSHLPESANMPVFELALNVQAGHYYLLKSEQTEDLLEKYSLQHEVYLQEREEVLRARNYFVERAKQRSSTFLAATLPFTHSLRSPVDLLVQRVRELDKFILNPQEDIEPVVQVANRRGATSSVTLTRDSERSRKETARTPKVNTSASARKKRVGFSIEESTKDSVSKRSQPDREQSSQKRSTITQKPAEHASQGKKTAKPPLRSARQRELERRIGRLEISLKLLFAKTVKYRNKLKHPPEGLSEKDLVKYEKKYKDAIDAVTDMHTKISDALNCFKESPRLEKDYKVFSKASIDAVEGKNKLILKQHRDDSQFYANLAGFILGLGVFYGLFVLGNYIKNGGRCTLFQTDGEQLVDRVEDDIAAMALV
;
A
#
# COMPACT_ATOMS: atom_id res chain seq x y z
N MET A 1 -3.21 -34.45 -14.08
CA MET A 1 -3.00 -33.94 -15.44
C MET A 1 -2.79 -32.44 -15.32
N LEU A 2 -1.78 -31.86 -15.96
CA LEU A 2 -1.69 -30.40 -16.10
C LEU A 2 -2.58 -30.02 -17.27
N GLY A 3 -3.72 -29.37 -17.00
CA GLY A 3 -4.58 -28.84 -18.05
C GLY A 3 -3.81 -27.83 -18.87
N ILE A 4 -3.90 -27.92 -20.20
CA ILE A 4 -3.34 -26.91 -21.10
C ILE A 4 -4.22 -25.68 -20.94
N GLN A 5 -3.73 -24.68 -20.19
CA GLN A 5 -4.35 -23.35 -20.17
C GLN A 5 -4.37 -22.81 -21.61
N SER A 6 -5.49 -22.21 -22.01
CA SER A 6 -5.61 -21.60 -23.32
C SER A 6 -4.68 -20.38 -23.42
N ALA A 7 -4.42 -19.93 -24.66
CA ALA A 7 -3.66 -18.70 -24.87
C ALA A 7 -4.40 -17.48 -24.27
N GLU A 8 -5.73 -17.51 -24.24
CA GLU A 8 -6.60 -16.47 -23.69
C GLU A 8 -6.48 -16.41 -22.16
N ASP A 9 -6.49 -17.56 -21.47
CA ASP A 9 -6.27 -17.64 -20.02
C ASP A 9 -4.91 -17.03 -19.63
N LEU A 10 -3.86 -17.30 -20.42
CA LEU A 10 -2.52 -16.78 -20.16
C LEU A 10 -2.44 -15.26 -20.39
N VAL A 11 -3.16 -14.73 -21.39
CA VAL A 11 -3.29 -13.28 -21.62
C VAL A 11 -4.06 -12.63 -20.47
N LEU A 12 -5.20 -13.20 -20.06
CA LEU A 12 -5.99 -12.68 -18.94
C LEU A 12 -5.21 -12.70 -17.62
N ALA A 13 -4.57 -13.80 -17.27
CA ALA A 13 -3.70 -13.89 -16.10
C ALA A 13 -2.56 -12.86 -16.14
N THR A 14 -2.01 -12.58 -17.33
CA THR A 14 -1.02 -11.51 -17.52
C THR A 14 -1.62 -10.13 -17.26
N ARG A 15 -2.81 -9.82 -17.81
CA ARG A 15 -3.53 -8.56 -17.57
C ARG A 15 -3.87 -8.37 -16.09
N ILE A 16 -4.37 -9.41 -15.41
CA ILE A 16 -4.66 -9.40 -13.97
C ILE A 16 -3.38 -9.16 -13.15
N SER A 17 -2.26 -9.79 -13.51
CA SER A 17 -0.96 -9.55 -12.85
C SER A 17 -0.40 -8.13 -13.05
N GLN A 18 -0.92 -7.39 -14.02
CA GLN A 18 -0.56 -6.01 -14.36
C GLN A 18 -1.67 -5.01 -13.99
N ALA A 19 -2.75 -5.47 -13.37
CA ALA A 19 -3.86 -4.63 -12.94
C ALA A 19 -3.40 -3.64 -11.86
N VAL A 20 -3.93 -2.42 -11.92
CA VAL A 20 -3.55 -1.34 -11.02
C VAL A 20 -4.01 -1.65 -9.60
N ASN A 21 -3.05 -1.64 -8.67
CA ASN A 21 -3.32 -1.70 -7.25
C ASN A 21 -3.92 -0.36 -6.78
N VAL A 22 -5.25 -0.30 -6.75
CA VAL A 22 -6.00 0.87 -6.32
C VAL A 22 -5.86 1.07 -4.80
N SER A 23 -5.92 2.32 -4.33
CA SER A 23 -5.76 2.60 -2.89
C SER A 23 -6.91 2.01 -2.04
N PRO A 24 -6.63 1.31 -0.93
CA PRO A 24 -7.66 0.79 0.00
C PRO A 24 -8.04 1.79 1.10
N VAL A 25 -7.63 3.06 1.01
CA VAL A 25 -7.95 4.09 2.01
C VAL A 25 -9.47 4.22 2.19
N LEU A 26 -9.94 4.33 3.43
CA LEU A 26 -11.37 4.35 3.80
C LEU A 26 -12.17 3.10 3.31
N ASP A 27 -11.48 1.98 3.08
CA ASP A 27 -12.05 0.76 2.47
C ASP A 27 -12.79 1.03 1.15
N ASN A 28 -12.43 2.12 0.45
CA ASN A 28 -13.03 2.60 -0.79
C ASN A 28 -12.40 2.00 -2.06
N CYS A 29 -11.65 0.89 -2.00
CA CYS A 29 -10.92 0.36 -3.16
C CYS A 29 -11.80 0.12 -4.40
N PHE A 30 -13.04 -0.35 -4.23
CA PHE A 30 -14.03 -0.43 -5.31
C PHE A 30 -14.37 0.96 -5.90
N PHE A 31 -14.78 1.92 -5.05
CA PHE A 31 -15.17 3.27 -5.51
C PHE A 31 -14.01 4.07 -6.10
N HIS A 32 -12.79 3.84 -5.60
CA HIS A 32 -11.58 4.38 -6.20
C HIS A 32 -11.31 3.76 -7.59
N ALA A 33 -11.57 2.46 -7.78
CA ALA A 33 -11.46 1.82 -9.09
C ALA A 33 -12.52 2.35 -10.07
N LEU A 34 -13.76 2.53 -9.60
CA LEU A 34 -14.84 3.13 -10.36
C LEU A 34 -14.54 4.59 -10.74
N ALA A 35 -14.05 5.40 -9.80
CA ALA A 35 -13.59 6.77 -10.08
C ALA A 35 -12.48 6.81 -11.14
N LEU A 36 -11.48 5.93 -11.03
CA LEU A 36 -10.41 5.81 -12.03
C LEU A 36 -10.94 5.36 -13.39
N TYR A 37 -11.93 4.46 -13.45
CA TYR A 37 -12.57 4.05 -14.69
C TYR A 37 -13.27 5.23 -15.38
N PHE A 38 -14.04 6.05 -14.65
CA PHE A 38 -14.65 7.27 -15.20
C PHE A 38 -13.58 8.26 -15.70
N LEU A 39 -12.55 8.54 -14.90
CA LEU A 39 -11.47 9.47 -15.25
C LEU A 39 -10.65 9.00 -16.46
N ALA A 40 -10.24 7.72 -16.49
CA ALA A 40 -9.37 7.18 -17.53
C ALA A 40 -10.08 7.08 -18.90
N ASN A 41 -11.39 6.82 -18.90
CA ASN A 41 -12.19 6.75 -20.11
C ASN A 41 -12.85 8.10 -20.49
N GLN A 42 -12.64 9.16 -19.70
CA GLN A 42 -13.26 10.49 -19.88
C GLN A 42 -14.80 10.44 -19.91
N LEU A 43 -15.38 9.53 -19.12
CA LEU A 43 -16.83 9.35 -19.02
C LEU A 43 -17.44 10.37 -18.05
N PRO A 44 -18.68 10.84 -18.29
CA PRO A 44 -19.39 11.68 -17.33
C PRO A 44 -19.67 10.91 -16.05
N PHE A 45 -19.46 11.54 -14.89
CA PHE A 45 -19.95 11.05 -13.60
C PHE A 45 -21.47 11.26 -13.49
N PRO A 46 -22.17 10.53 -12.58
CA PRO A 46 -23.58 10.77 -12.30
C PRO A 46 -23.88 12.23 -11.94
N ASP A 47 -24.93 12.80 -12.52
CA ASP A 47 -25.26 14.23 -12.40
C ASP A 47 -25.44 14.69 -10.95
N ASP A 48 -26.01 13.84 -10.08
CA ASP A 48 -26.21 14.15 -8.65
C ASP A 48 -25.03 13.73 -7.74
N LEU A 49 -23.90 13.24 -8.27
CA LEU A 49 -22.74 12.80 -7.48
C LEU A 49 -22.24 13.86 -6.49
N PHE A 50 -22.17 15.12 -6.94
CA PHE A 50 -21.72 16.27 -6.15
C PHE A 50 -22.83 16.91 -5.31
N THR A 51 -24.09 16.46 -5.46
CA THR A 51 -25.24 16.94 -4.68
C THR A 51 -25.17 16.39 -3.26
N ARG A 52 -25.44 17.25 -2.28
CA ARG A 52 -25.53 16.87 -0.85
C ARG A 52 -26.79 16.08 -0.56
N PHE A 53 -26.67 15.02 0.23
CA PHE A 53 -27.78 14.20 0.70
C PHE A 53 -27.99 14.34 2.22
N GLY A 54 -29.24 14.22 2.68
CA GLY A 54 -29.60 14.41 4.10
C GLY A 54 -29.05 13.34 5.06
N THR A 55 -28.48 12.26 4.53
CA THR A 55 -27.91 11.11 5.25
C THR A 55 -26.38 11.15 5.36
N GLU A 56 -25.74 12.20 4.84
CA GLU A 56 -24.28 12.38 4.87
C GLU A 56 -23.77 12.73 6.27
N THR A 57 -22.51 12.37 6.55
CA THR A 57 -21.81 12.94 7.71
C THR A 57 -21.49 14.42 7.44
N PRO A 58 -21.33 15.25 8.49
CA PRO A 58 -20.97 16.66 8.33
C PRO A 58 -19.73 16.89 7.47
N GLU A 59 -18.76 15.98 7.54
CA GLU A 59 -17.50 16.01 6.80
C GLU A 59 -17.72 15.77 5.30
N ILE A 60 -18.53 14.77 4.93
CA ILE A 60 -18.89 14.49 3.52
C ILE A 60 -19.68 15.66 2.93
N ALA A 61 -20.67 16.16 3.68
CA ALA A 61 -21.47 17.31 3.27
C ALA A 61 -20.57 18.56 3.09
N GLU A 62 -19.56 18.76 3.94
CA GLU A 62 -18.58 19.83 3.74
C GLU A 62 -17.75 19.64 2.47
N LEU A 63 -17.18 18.45 2.24
CA LEU A 63 -16.42 18.17 1.01
C LEU A 63 -17.26 18.48 -0.24
N LYS A 64 -18.53 18.06 -0.30
CA LYS A 64 -19.42 18.35 -1.44
C LYS A 64 -19.71 19.84 -1.65
N ALA A 65 -19.68 20.66 -0.59
CA ALA A 65 -19.81 22.11 -0.75
C ALA A 65 -18.50 22.81 -1.19
N ARG A 66 -17.35 22.15 -1.06
CA ARG A 66 -16.04 22.65 -1.54
C ARG A 66 -15.79 22.17 -2.97
N PHE A 67 -16.28 20.97 -3.29
CA PHE A 67 -16.25 20.39 -4.61
C PHE A 67 -17.68 20.22 -5.18
N PRO A 68 -18.40 21.31 -5.52
CA PRO A 68 -19.76 21.22 -6.07
C PRO A 68 -19.83 20.67 -7.51
N ARG A 69 -18.69 20.43 -8.17
CA ARG A 69 -18.58 19.88 -9.53
C ARG A 69 -17.19 19.28 -9.79
N MET A 70 -17.04 18.60 -10.92
CA MET A 70 -15.75 18.02 -11.33
C MET A 70 -14.63 19.07 -11.41
N ASP A 71 -14.88 20.23 -12.03
CA ASP A 71 -13.88 21.30 -12.22
C ASP A 71 -13.28 21.82 -10.90
N SER A 72 -14.05 21.81 -9.80
CA SER A 72 -13.54 22.28 -8.49
C SER A 72 -12.45 21.37 -7.90
N LEU A 73 -12.24 20.16 -8.44
CA LEU A 73 -11.09 19.34 -8.08
C LEU A 73 -9.76 19.86 -8.66
N ALA A 74 -9.78 20.90 -9.50
CA ALA A 74 -8.57 21.63 -9.93
C ALA A 74 -7.85 22.37 -8.79
N LEU A 75 -8.46 22.42 -7.59
CA LEU A 75 -7.85 22.94 -6.36
C LEU A 75 -6.44 22.34 -6.07
N PHE A 76 -6.20 21.09 -6.46
CA PHE A 76 -4.92 20.43 -6.22
C PHE A 76 -3.82 20.98 -7.13
N GLU A 77 -4.13 21.17 -8.41
CA GLU A 77 -3.27 21.86 -9.37
C GLU A 77 -3.01 23.31 -8.95
N ASP A 78 -4.05 24.05 -8.56
CA ASP A 78 -3.95 25.45 -8.09
C ASP A 78 -3.02 25.56 -6.87
N TYR A 79 -3.13 24.61 -5.92
CA TYR A 79 -2.25 24.53 -4.76
C TYR A 79 -0.78 24.30 -5.14
N VAL A 80 -0.50 23.35 -6.05
CA VAL A 80 0.88 23.07 -6.49
C VAL A 80 1.45 24.24 -7.27
N PHE A 81 0.67 24.87 -8.15
CA PHE A 81 1.08 26.05 -8.89
C PHE A 81 1.40 27.24 -7.96
N ALA A 82 0.54 27.51 -6.97
CA ALA A 82 0.79 28.55 -5.97
C ALA A 82 2.04 28.27 -5.10
N LYS A 83 2.28 27.00 -4.75
CA LYS A 83 3.39 26.60 -3.88
C LYS A 83 4.73 26.51 -4.62
N HIS A 84 4.71 26.13 -5.89
CA HIS A 84 5.90 25.90 -6.71
C HIS A 84 5.72 26.47 -8.13
N PRO A 85 5.72 27.81 -8.30
CA PRO A 85 5.43 28.46 -9.59
C PRO A 85 6.38 28.06 -10.73
N ASP A 86 7.63 27.75 -10.41
CA ASP A 86 8.67 27.32 -11.35
C ASP A 86 8.67 25.80 -11.62
N SER A 87 7.80 25.03 -10.96
CA SER A 87 7.69 23.59 -11.19
C SER A 87 6.91 23.30 -12.47
N ASN A 88 7.42 22.35 -13.25
CA ASN A 88 6.72 21.87 -14.44
C ASN A 88 5.38 21.24 -14.00
N PRO A 89 4.22 21.64 -14.56
CA PRO A 89 2.90 21.26 -14.03
C PRO A 89 2.58 19.78 -14.25
N PHE A 90 3.04 18.94 -13.31
CA PHE A 90 2.61 17.56 -13.07
C PHE A 90 2.82 17.26 -11.58
N PRO A 91 1.89 16.57 -10.90
CA PRO A 91 1.01 15.53 -11.46
C PRO A 91 -0.43 15.98 -11.74
N ASP A 92 -1.20 15.18 -12.49
CA ASP A 92 -2.66 15.37 -12.71
C ASP A 92 -3.52 15.12 -11.43
N HIS A 93 -2.89 15.06 -10.25
CA HIS A 93 -3.48 14.82 -8.92
C HIS A 93 -4.49 13.67 -8.86
N LEU A 94 -4.20 12.57 -9.56
CA LEU A 94 -5.12 11.45 -9.73
C LEU A 94 -5.40 10.74 -8.41
N VAL A 95 -4.41 10.62 -7.52
CA VAL A 95 -4.62 10.00 -6.19
C VAL A 95 -5.53 10.88 -5.34
N GLU A 96 -5.29 12.19 -5.25
CA GLU A 96 -6.14 13.12 -4.51
C GLU A 96 -7.58 13.14 -5.03
N LYS A 97 -7.75 13.29 -6.36
CA LYS A 97 -9.06 13.27 -7.03
C LYS A 97 -9.80 11.96 -6.78
N THR A 98 -9.11 10.83 -6.95
CA THR A 98 -9.69 9.49 -6.72
C THR A 98 -10.14 9.32 -5.28
N MET A 99 -9.39 9.81 -4.29
CA MET A 99 -9.79 9.74 -2.87
C MET A 99 -11.05 10.55 -2.57
N VAL A 100 -11.19 11.76 -3.10
CA VAL A 100 -12.40 12.58 -2.93
C VAL A 100 -13.59 11.94 -3.65
N LEU A 101 -13.41 11.54 -4.92
CA LEU A 101 -14.46 10.90 -5.72
C LEU A 101 -14.91 9.57 -5.12
N GLY A 102 -14.02 8.79 -4.50
CA GLY A 102 -14.39 7.55 -3.80
C GLY A 102 -15.32 7.77 -2.61
N ILE A 103 -15.12 8.86 -1.86
CA ILE A 103 -16.03 9.25 -0.76
C ILE A 103 -17.39 9.67 -1.33
N PHE A 104 -17.41 10.45 -2.40
CA PHE A 104 -18.66 10.89 -3.04
C PHE A 104 -19.43 9.71 -3.64
N LEU A 105 -18.73 8.80 -4.34
CA LEU A 105 -19.31 7.59 -4.93
C LEU A 105 -19.87 6.66 -3.86
N ARG A 106 -19.22 6.49 -2.69
CA ARG A 106 -19.83 5.71 -1.58
C ARG A 106 -21.13 6.33 -1.07
N SER A 107 -21.12 7.65 -0.84
CA SER A 107 -22.29 8.37 -0.33
C SER A 107 -23.45 8.35 -1.34
N TRP A 108 -23.14 8.53 -2.62
CA TRP A 108 -24.07 8.41 -3.75
C TRP A 108 -24.63 6.99 -3.87
N PHE A 109 -23.75 6.00 -3.92
CA PHE A 109 -24.10 4.58 -4.00
C PHE A 109 -25.04 4.15 -2.88
N THR A 110 -24.73 4.50 -1.62
CA THR A 110 -25.54 4.06 -0.47
C THR A 110 -26.90 4.73 -0.39
N LYS A 111 -27.05 5.96 -0.90
CA LYS A 111 -28.35 6.61 -1.12
C LYS A 111 -29.16 5.82 -2.16
N HIS A 112 -28.65 5.68 -3.38
CA HIS A 112 -29.37 5.04 -4.48
C HIS A 112 -29.68 3.56 -4.17
N LEU A 113 -28.77 2.84 -3.50
CA LEU A 113 -29.00 1.49 -3.01
C LEU A 113 -30.18 1.41 -2.01
N ALA A 114 -30.33 2.39 -1.12
CA ALA A 114 -31.45 2.45 -0.18
C ALA A 114 -32.80 2.73 -0.87
N GLU A 115 -32.78 3.41 -2.02
CA GLU A 115 -33.93 3.74 -2.85
C GLU A 115 -34.28 2.58 -3.84
N HIS A 116 -33.32 1.69 -4.16
CA HIS A 116 -33.46 0.61 -5.14
C HIS A 116 -34.27 -0.61 -4.64
N GLU A 117 -35.60 -0.54 -4.76
CA GLU A 117 -36.54 -1.56 -4.27
C GLU A 117 -36.27 -2.99 -4.80
N ALA A 118 -35.85 -3.14 -6.06
CA ALA A 118 -35.57 -4.46 -6.63
C ALA A 118 -34.39 -5.15 -5.93
N ASN A 119 -33.37 -4.39 -5.53
CA ASN A 119 -32.23 -4.91 -4.78
C ASN A 119 -32.59 -5.22 -3.32
N ARG A 120 -33.45 -4.41 -2.70
CA ARG A 120 -34.03 -4.72 -1.37
C ARG A 120 -34.74 -6.08 -1.36
N LYS A 121 -35.46 -6.41 -2.43
CA LYS A 121 -36.15 -7.71 -2.60
C LYS A 121 -35.16 -8.85 -2.86
N ALA A 122 -34.22 -8.67 -3.81
CA ALA A 122 -33.22 -9.68 -4.13
C ALA A 122 -32.36 -10.08 -2.91
N LEU A 123 -31.90 -9.11 -2.11
CA LEU A 123 -31.12 -9.35 -0.90
C LEU A 123 -31.94 -9.91 0.28
N PHE A 124 -33.28 -9.89 0.21
CA PHE A 124 -34.11 -10.55 1.22
C PHE A 124 -34.04 -12.07 1.08
N LYS A 125 -34.38 -12.59 -0.11
CA LYS A 125 -34.50 -14.01 -0.42
C LYS A 125 -34.39 -14.21 -1.94
N VAL A 126 -33.66 -15.25 -2.37
CA VAL A 126 -33.58 -15.62 -3.80
C VAL A 126 -34.95 -16.15 -4.24
N GLU A 127 -35.56 -15.52 -5.25
CA GLU A 127 -36.75 -16.07 -5.91
C GLU A 127 -36.35 -17.29 -6.75
N GLU A 128 -37.13 -18.37 -6.72
CA GLU A 128 -36.87 -19.60 -7.49
C GLU A 128 -36.73 -19.34 -9.00
N SER A 129 -37.47 -18.36 -9.52
CA SER A 129 -37.40 -17.88 -10.91
C SER A 129 -36.08 -17.18 -11.27
N GLN A 130 -35.33 -16.68 -10.28
CA GLN A 130 -34.03 -16.02 -10.45
C GLN A 130 -32.86 -16.99 -10.27
N ALA A 131 -33.00 -18.03 -9.43
CA ALA A 131 -32.01 -19.10 -9.29
C ALA A 131 -31.66 -19.78 -10.64
N VAL A 132 -32.64 -19.87 -11.55
CA VAL A 132 -32.45 -20.42 -12.92
C VAL A 132 -31.63 -19.49 -13.84
N ARG A 133 -31.42 -18.21 -13.48
CA ARG A 133 -30.76 -17.20 -14.33
C ARG A 133 -29.30 -16.91 -13.97
N GLY A 134 -28.62 -17.80 -13.24
CA GLY A 134 -27.20 -17.65 -12.94
C GLY A 134 -26.89 -16.55 -11.94
N VAL A 135 -27.78 -16.35 -10.95
CA VAL A 135 -27.39 -15.68 -9.70
C VAL A 135 -26.25 -16.51 -9.08
N ASP A 136 -25.14 -15.86 -8.75
CA ASP A 136 -23.99 -16.47 -8.09
C ASP A 136 -24.45 -17.36 -6.92
N GLU A 137 -24.07 -18.64 -6.91
CA GLU A 137 -24.45 -19.59 -5.84
C GLU A 137 -23.96 -19.11 -4.46
N ASN A 138 -22.98 -18.18 -4.44
CA ASN A 138 -22.45 -17.53 -3.26
C ASN A 138 -23.22 -16.24 -2.86
N HIS A 139 -24.37 -15.95 -3.48
CA HIS A 139 -25.17 -14.76 -3.16
C HIS A 139 -25.91 -14.92 -1.82
N ILE A 140 -25.27 -14.44 -0.76
CA ILE A 140 -25.79 -14.50 0.61
C ILE A 140 -26.94 -13.48 0.78
N THR A 141 -28.16 -13.99 0.96
CA THR A 141 -29.36 -13.21 1.30
C THR A 141 -29.62 -13.15 2.80
N PHE A 142 -30.51 -12.24 3.22
CA PHE A 142 -30.94 -12.09 4.61
C PHE A 142 -31.58 -13.39 5.15
N ILE A 143 -32.49 -14.01 4.40
CA ILE A 143 -33.11 -15.29 4.81
C ILE A 143 -32.09 -16.44 4.86
N SER A 144 -31.15 -16.54 3.91
CA SER A 144 -30.10 -17.59 4.00
C SER A 144 -29.19 -17.42 5.23
N LEU A 145 -28.88 -16.18 5.63
CA LEU A 145 -28.13 -15.92 6.87
C LEU A 145 -28.94 -16.31 8.11
N ILE A 146 -30.25 -16.05 8.09
CA ILE A 146 -31.13 -16.41 9.20
C ILE A 146 -31.23 -17.93 9.32
N ASN A 147 -31.45 -18.66 8.23
CA ASN A 147 -31.49 -20.12 8.24
C ASN A 147 -30.18 -20.71 8.78
N ALA A 148 -29.03 -20.27 8.28
CA ALA A 148 -27.72 -20.71 8.78
C ALA A 148 -27.49 -20.34 10.26
N TYR A 149 -28.04 -19.21 10.74
CA TYR A 149 -28.03 -18.85 12.16
C TYR A 149 -28.92 -19.76 13.01
N TYR A 150 -30.13 -20.11 12.53
CA TYR A 150 -31.02 -21.06 13.21
C TYR A 150 -30.37 -22.45 13.28
N GLU A 151 -29.84 -22.96 12.17
CA GLU A 151 -29.08 -24.21 12.12
C GLU A 151 -27.94 -24.19 13.15
N ALA A 152 -27.11 -23.15 13.16
CA ALA A 152 -25.99 -23.06 14.09
C ALA A 152 -26.41 -22.86 15.57
N LYS A 153 -27.56 -22.23 15.83
CA LYS A 153 -28.08 -21.93 17.19
C LYS A 153 -28.84 -23.11 17.80
N PHE A 154 -29.58 -23.86 16.99
CA PHE A 154 -30.50 -24.91 17.43
C PHE A 154 -30.05 -26.32 17.04
N ALA A 155 -28.90 -26.50 16.37
CA ALA A 155 -28.30 -27.81 16.13
C ALA A 155 -28.24 -28.67 17.40
N ASP A 156 -27.89 -28.10 18.57
CA ASP A 156 -27.88 -28.82 19.85
C ASP A 156 -29.27 -29.32 20.26
N ALA A 157 -30.31 -28.49 20.09
CA ALA A 157 -31.68 -28.84 20.43
C ALA A 157 -32.23 -29.91 19.48
N TRP A 158 -32.00 -29.77 18.17
CA TRP A 158 -32.43 -30.74 17.16
C TRP A 158 -31.66 -32.05 17.23
N GLN A 159 -30.37 -32.04 17.54
CA GLN A 159 -29.60 -33.27 17.77
C GLN A 159 -30.00 -33.95 19.08
N GLU A 160 -30.30 -33.21 20.14
CA GLU A 160 -30.79 -33.81 21.39
C GLU A 160 -32.21 -34.35 21.23
N GLU A 161 -33.10 -33.68 20.50
CA GLU A 161 -34.43 -34.19 20.14
C GLU A 161 -34.31 -35.44 19.25
N ALA A 162 -33.47 -35.41 18.20
CA ALA A 162 -33.20 -36.56 17.36
C ALA A 162 -32.57 -37.72 18.15
N ARG A 163 -31.72 -37.44 19.15
CA ARG A 163 -31.13 -38.44 20.05
C ARG A 163 -32.14 -38.98 21.06
N GLN A 164 -33.07 -38.16 21.54
CA GLN A 164 -34.19 -38.61 22.38
C GLN A 164 -35.19 -39.43 21.57
N GLU A 165 -35.41 -39.08 20.31
CA GLU A 165 -36.20 -39.86 19.36
C GLU A 165 -35.52 -41.18 19.00
N GLU A 166 -34.22 -41.16 18.72
CA GLU A 166 -33.42 -42.36 18.52
C GLU A 166 -33.41 -43.21 19.79
N VAL A 167 -33.24 -42.65 20.98
CA VAL A 167 -33.37 -43.38 22.25
C VAL A 167 -34.78 -43.92 22.45
N ARG A 168 -35.84 -43.21 22.04
CA ARG A 168 -37.23 -43.68 22.14
C ARG A 168 -37.53 -44.82 21.16
N GLN A 169 -37.01 -44.74 19.94
CA GLN A 169 -37.08 -45.80 18.94
C GLN A 169 -36.20 -46.99 19.32
N GLU A 170 -35.02 -46.74 19.88
CA GLU A 170 -34.07 -47.73 20.39
C GLU A 170 -34.52 -48.32 21.73
N GLU A 171 -35.32 -47.65 22.56
CA GLU A 171 -35.98 -48.23 23.73
C GLU A 171 -37.09 -49.18 23.28
N VAL A 172 -37.90 -48.78 22.29
CA VAL A 172 -38.84 -49.69 21.60
C VAL A 172 -38.09 -50.89 21.00
N ARG A 173 -36.90 -50.68 20.42
CA ARG A 173 -36.05 -51.74 19.84
C ARG A 173 -35.23 -52.52 20.87
N GLN A 174 -34.94 -52.00 22.07
CA GLN A 174 -34.21 -52.68 23.16
C GLN A 174 -35.16 -53.37 24.15
N GLU A 175 -36.45 -53.05 24.14
CA GLU A 175 -37.48 -53.94 24.65
C GLU A 175 -37.51 -55.24 23.80
N GLU A 176 -37.20 -55.17 22.49
CA GLU A 176 -36.96 -56.34 21.62
C GLU A 176 -35.53 -56.92 21.74
N VAL A 177 -34.50 -56.09 21.94
CA VAL A 177 -33.08 -56.45 21.99
C VAL A 177 -32.50 -56.28 23.41
N ARG A 178 -33.19 -56.83 24.42
CA ARG A 178 -32.73 -56.84 25.82
C ARG A 178 -31.60 -57.85 26.12
N GLN A 179 -30.90 -58.27 25.07
CA GLN A 179 -29.61 -58.97 25.10
C GLN A 179 -28.63 -58.19 24.20
N GLU A 180 -27.36 -58.14 24.60
CA GLU A 180 -26.24 -57.44 23.92
C GLU A 180 -26.10 -55.91 24.09
N VAL A 181 -25.75 -55.56 25.33
CA VAL A 181 -24.49 -54.86 25.68
C VAL A 181 -24.24 -53.44 25.11
N ALA A 182 -24.18 -52.52 26.07
CA ALA A 182 -23.66 -51.16 25.96
C ALA A 182 -22.33 -51.01 25.19
N THR A 183 -22.25 -50.00 24.33
CA THR A 183 -21.44 -48.78 24.60
C THR A 183 -21.60 -47.73 23.51
N GLN A 184 -21.87 -46.47 23.88
CA GLN A 184 -21.20 -45.29 23.32
C GLN A 184 -21.52 -44.03 24.13
N LYS A 185 -20.48 -43.27 24.49
CA LYS A 185 -20.61 -41.97 25.15
C LYS A 185 -19.35 -41.15 24.91
N ASN A 186 -19.31 -40.37 23.82
CA ASN A 186 -18.29 -39.33 23.53
C ASN A 186 -18.63 -38.48 22.28
N ALA A 187 -19.84 -37.90 22.20
CA ALA A 187 -20.21 -36.95 21.13
C ALA A 187 -20.23 -35.47 21.60
N ALA A 188 -20.45 -35.21 22.89
CA ALA A 188 -20.73 -33.88 23.44
C ALA A 188 -19.52 -32.91 23.54
N ARG A 189 -18.56 -32.96 22.61
CA ARG A 189 -17.36 -32.09 22.63
C ARG A 189 -17.04 -31.39 21.30
N GLU A 190 -17.80 -31.63 20.24
CA GLU A 190 -17.64 -30.96 18.94
C GLU A 190 -18.64 -29.81 18.74
N ASN A 191 -19.74 -29.80 19.51
CA ASN A 191 -20.93 -28.99 19.25
C ASN A 191 -20.75 -27.46 19.39
N GLY A 192 -19.91 -27.01 20.33
CA GLY A 192 -19.55 -25.59 20.44
C GLY A 192 -18.86 -25.04 19.18
N GLY A 193 -18.42 -25.92 18.26
CA GLY A 193 -17.83 -25.56 16.98
C GLY A 193 -18.81 -25.02 15.94
N MET A 194 -20.10 -25.37 15.95
CA MET A 194 -21.02 -24.95 14.86
C MET A 194 -21.38 -23.47 14.94
N MET A 195 -21.80 -22.96 16.10
CA MET A 195 -22.03 -21.51 16.28
C MET A 195 -20.73 -20.70 16.09
N VAL A 196 -19.58 -21.22 16.55
CA VAL A 196 -18.28 -20.58 16.29
C VAL A 196 -17.98 -20.53 14.79
N SER A 197 -18.17 -21.62 14.05
CA SER A 197 -17.93 -21.67 12.61
C SER A 197 -18.88 -20.74 11.82
N PHE A 198 -20.17 -20.71 12.17
CA PHE A 198 -21.10 -19.72 11.61
C PHE A 198 -20.61 -18.29 11.86
N LEU A 199 -20.28 -17.95 13.12
CA LEU A 199 -19.81 -16.62 13.48
C LEU A 199 -18.50 -16.25 12.78
N GLU A 200 -17.57 -17.20 12.58
CA GLU A 200 -16.35 -17.00 11.79
C GLU A 200 -16.65 -16.74 10.30
N GLN A 201 -17.62 -17.46 9.71
CA GLN A 201 -18.04 -17.27 8.32
C GLN A 201 -18.75 -15.92 8.11
N VAL A 202 -19.66 -15.53 9.01
CA VAL A 202 -20.44 -14.29 8.86
C VAL A 202 -19.81 -13.06 9.52
N ALA A 203 -18.66 -13.21 10.19
CA ALA A 203 -17.95 -12.13 10.89
C ALA A 203 -17.72 -10.87 10.02
N HIS A 204 -17.62 -11.03 8.71
CA HIS A 204 -17.37 -9.96 7.76
C HIS A 204 -18.53 -9.71 6.78
N ASN A 205 -19.67 -10.40 6.95
CA ASN A 205 -20.85 -10.18 6.12
C ASN A 205 -21.58 -8.88 6.53
N PRO A 206 -21.76 -7.89 5.62
CA PRO A 206 -22.36 -6.60 5.98
C PRO A 206 -23.83 -6.68 6.42
N ILE A 207 -24.61 -7.60 5.84
CA ILE A 207 -26.02 -7.81 6.20
C ILE A 207 -26.13 -8.30 7.65
N TYR A 208 -25.32 -9.29 8.03
CA TYR A 208 -25.28 -9.80 9.41
C TYR A 208 -24.83 -8.73 10.39
N GLN A 209 -23.72 -8.04 10.12
CA GLN A 209 -23.18 -7.02 11.02
C GLN A 209 -24.17 -5.88 11.30
N ALA A 210 -24.78 -5.33 10.24
CA ALA A 210 -25.78 -4.26 10.34
C ALA A 210 -27.05 -4.66 11.12
N ASN A 211 -27.35 -5.95 11.18
CA ASN A 211 -28.58 -6.50 11.75
C ASN A 211 -28.34 -7.42 12.95
N SER A 212 -27.13 -7.47 13.50
CA SER A 212 -26.74 -8.48 14.49
C SER A 212 -27.56 -8.47 15.79
N ASP A 213 -28.17 -7.33 16.15
CA ASP A 213 -29.14 -7.24 17.25
C ASP A 213 -30.44 -7.99 16.96
N PHE A 214 -30.93 -7.96 15.71
CA PHE A 214 -32.10 -8.73 15.28
C PHE A 214 -31.80 -10.22 15.32
N PHE A 215 -30.65 -10.66 14.79
CA PHE A 215 -30.21 -12.07 14.89
C PHE A 215 -30.20 -12.57 16.35
N ARG A 216 -29.64 -11.78 17.27
CA ARG A 216 -29.65 -12.10 18.71
C ARG A 216 -31.04 -12.14 19.34
N ALA A 217 -32.00 -11.38 18.80
CA ALA A 217 -33.39 -11.32 19.25
C ALA A 217 -34.34 -12.29 18.54
N LEU A 218 -33.85 -13.12 17.59
CA LEU A 218 -34.69 -14.08 16.85
C LEU A 218 -35.36 -15.10 17.80
N PRO A 219 -36.68 -15.35 17.62
CA PRO A 219 -37.43 -16.34 18.40
C PRO A 219 -36.94 -17.77 18.14
N GLU A 220 -37.38 -18.73 18.96
CA GLU A 220 -36.97 -20.14 18.81
C GLU A 220 -37.59 -20.82 17.58
N VAL A 221 -38.76 -20.37 17.14
CA VAL A 221 -39.41 -20.81 15.90
C VAL A 221 -39.13 -19.79 14.80
N PHE A 222 -38.65 -20.25 13.63
CA PHE A 222 -38.43 -19.39 12.47
C PHE A 222 -39.76 -18.86 11.90
N ASP A 223 -39.83 -17.55 11.71
CA ASP A 223 -40.97 -16.83 11.11
C ASP A 223 -40.47 -15.92 9.99
N GLU A 224 -40.72 -16.32 8.74
CA GLU A 224 -40.27 -15.56 7.56
C GLU A 224 -40.99 -14.21 7.42
N GLU A 225 -42.24 -14.08 7.85
CA GLU A 225 -43.00 -12.83 7.74
C GLU A 225 -42.50 -11.81 8.77
N LEU A 226 -42.18 -12.24 9.99
CA LEU A 226 -41.45 -11.41 10.97
C LEU A 226 -40.12 -10.89 10.39
N CYS A 227 -39.35 -11.76 9.74
CA CYS A 227 -38.09 -11.40 9.11
C CYS A 227 -38.29 -10.39 7.97
N LYS A 228 -39.34 -10.57 7.16
CA LYS A 228 -39.71 -9.67 6.07
C LYS A 228 -40.13 -8.29 6.56
N VAL A 229 -41.05 -8.22 7.53
CA VAL A 229 -41.51 -6.98 8.15
C VAL A 229 -40.34 -6.22 8.79
N TYR A 230 -39.42 -6.92 9.45
CA TYR A 230 -38.20 -6.30 9.96
C TYR A 230 -37.30 -5.76 8.83
N TRP A 231 -37.06 -6.55 7.79
CA TRP A 231 -36.19 -6.19 6.67
C TRP A 231 -36.68 -4.96 5.91
N GLU A 232 -37.96 -4.98 5.52
CA GLU A 232 -38.62 -3.88 4.80
C GLU A 232 -38.74 -2.63 5.68
N GLY A 233 -39.02 -2.79 6.98
CA GLY A 233 -39.22 -1.68 7.91
C GLY A 233 -37.93 -1.01 8.42
N SER A 234 -36.85 -1.76 8.61
CA SER A 234 -35.58 -1.19 9.11
C SER A 234 -34.30 -1.94 8.76
N GLY A 235 -34.36 -3.26 8.52
CA GLY A 235 -33.17 -4.09 8.33
C GLY A 235 -32.36 -3.73 7.08
N TYR A 236 -33.04 -3.42 5.98
CA TYR A 236 -32.38 -2.96 4.76
C TYR A 236 -31.73 -1.58 4.92
N ALA A 237 -32.46 -0.63 5.51
CA ALA A 237 -31.95 0.72 5.76
C ALA A 237 -30.71 0.72 6.68
N ARG A 238 -30.69 -0.17 7.69
CA ARG A 238 -29.51 -0.41 8.54
C ARG A 238 -28.33 -0.94 7.73
N TYR A 239 -28.55 -1.89 6.82
CA TYR A 239 -27.53 -2.43 5.94
C TYR A 239 -26.96 -1.35 4.99
N CYS A 240 -27.79 -0.55 4.33
CA CYS A 240 -27.33 0.56 3.47
C CYS A 240 -26.54 1.61 4.28
N ALA A 241 -27.00 1.96 5.48
CA ALA A 241 -26.28 2.88 6.38
C ALA A 241 -24.94 2.29 6.87
N TYR A 242 -24.88 0.98 7.13
CA TYR A 242 -23.64 0.28 7.50
C TYR A 242 -22.62 0.29 6.36
N LEU A 243 -23.05 0.07 5.11
CA LEU A 243 -22.17 0.24 3.94
C LEU A 243 -21.62 1.67 3.78
N ASN A 244 -22.29 2.69 4.31
CA ASN A 244 -21.77 4.07 4.28
C ASN A 244 -20.66 4.30 5.33
N ALA A 245 -20.56 3.47 6.37
CA ALA A 245 -19.66 3.64 7.51
C ALA A 245 -18.19 3.21 7.26
N ASN A 246 -17.68 3.40 6.03
CA ASN A 246 -16.36 2.92 5.57
C ASN A 246 -16.15 1.40 5.74
N VAL A 247 -17.16 0.61 5.39
CA VAL A 247 -17.08 -0.86 5.39
C VAL A 247 -16.63 -1.35 4.01
N LYS A 248 -15.91 -2.47 3.94
CA LYS A 248 -15.57 -3.12 2.66
C LYS A 248 -16.83 -3.54 1.91
N ILE A 249 -16.81 -3.36 0.60
CA ILE A 249 -17.93 -3.67 -0.27
C ILE A 249 -17.61 -4.91 -1.11
N SER A 250 -18.51 -5.89 -1.05
CA SER A 250 -18.46 -7.14 -1.82
C SER A 250 -18.94 -6.92 -3.26
N HIS A 251 -18.65 -7.88 -4.15
CA HIS A 251 -19.15 -7.81 -5.52
C HIS A 251 -20.68 -7.85 -5.57
N SER A 252 -21.30 -8.66 -4.70
CA SER A 252 -22.76 -8.76 -4.58
C SER A 252 -23.46 -7.44 -4.22
N ASP A 253 -22.81 -6.57 -3.44
CA ASP A 253 -23.40 -5.28 -3.06
C ASP A 253 -23.51 -4.34 -4.27
N VAL A 254 -22.58 -4.42 -5.23
CA VAL A 254 -22.42 -3.43 -6.32
C VAL A 254 -23.12 -3.78 -7.62
N VAL A 255 -23.49 -5.04 -7.84
CA VAL A 255 -24.12 -5.53 -9.07
C VAL A 255 -25.34 -4.69 -9.47
N ALA A 256 -26.25 -4.45 -8.54
CA ALA A 256 -27.48 -3.71 -8.82
C ALA A 256 -27.19 -2.28 -9.31
N ILE A 257 -26.32 -1.53 -8.63
CA ILE A 257 -26.02 -0.14 -9.00
C ILE A 257 -25.19 -0.06 -10.29
N LEU A 258 -24.24 -0.98 -10.52
CA LEU A 258 -23.48 -1.03 -11.78
C LEU A 258 -24.39 -1.30 -12.98
N LYS A 259 -25.36 -2.19 -12.83
CA LYS A 259 -26.24 -2.67 -13.89
C LYS A 259 -27.47 -1.79 -14.12
N ASP A 260 -28.21 -1.48 -13.06
CA ASP A 260 -29.55 -0.90 -13.13
C ASP A 260 -29.56 0.63 -13.01
N GLU A 261 -28.56 1.24 -12.34
CA GLU A 261 -28.46 2.71 -12.17
C GLU A 261 -27.38 3.35 -13.07
N LEU A 262 -26.24 2.66 -13.27
CA LEU A 262 -25.11 3.17 -14.07
C LEU A 262 -25.05 2.61 -15.49
N GLU A 263 -25.77 1.52 -15.79
CA GLU A 263 -25.75 0.78 -17.07
C GLU A 263 -24.32 0.43 -17.58
N ILE A 264 -23.35 0.28 -16.67
CA ILE A 264 -21.94 0.04 -17.02
C ILE A 264 -21.74 -1.45 -17.37
N PRO A 265 -21.19 -1.78 -18.55
CA PRO A 265 -20.71 -3.14 -18.82
C PRO A 265 -19.53 -3.47 -17.91
N TYR A 266 -19.57 -4.58 -17.17
CA TYR A 266 -18.50 -4.94 -16.21
C TYR A 266 -18.14 -6.42 -16.23
N VAL A 267 -16.92 -6.72 -15.79
CA VAL A 267 -16.48 -8.08 -15.44
C VAL A 267 -15.63 -8.01 -14.18
N ILE A 268 -15.95 -8.84 -13.18
CA ILE A 268 -15.15 -9.01 -11.97
C ILE A 268 -14.56 -10.42 -11.99
N TYR A 269 -13.24 -10.50 -12.10
CA TYR A 269 -12.46 -11.73 -12.02
C TYR A 269 -11.96 -11.96 -10.59
N SER A 270 -11.64 -13.21 -10.26
CA SER A 270 -10.78 -13.56 -9.15
C SER A 270 -9.30 -13.31 -9.50
N GLN A 271 -8.40 -13.45 -8.52
CA GLN A 271 -6.95 -13.41 -8.80
C GLN A 271 -6.42 -14.65 -9.55
N ASP A 272 -7.15 -15.77 -9.56
CA ASP A 272 -6.84 -16.94 -10.38
C ASP A 272 -7.40 -16.86 -11.82
N SER A 273 -8.01 -15.72 -12.18
CA SER A 273 -8.60 -15.41 -13.50
C SER A 273 -9.95 -16.07 -13.78
N SER A 274 -10.57 -16.74 -12.80
CA SER A 274 -11.96 -17.19 -12.93
C SER A 274 -12.93 -16.01 -12.84
N PRO A 275 -13.97 -15.93 -13.69
CA PRO A 275 -14.98 -14.87 -13.58
C PRO A 275 -15.84 -15.12 -12.34
N ILE A 276 -16.02 -14.09 -11.51
CA ILE A 276 -16.91 -14.10 -10.34
C ILE A 276 -18.30 -13.62 -10.76
N THR A 277 -18.37 -12.49 -11.46
CA THR A 277 -19.62 -11.93 -11.98
C THR A 277 -19.35 -11.05 -13.20
N SER A 278 -20.29 -10.96 -14.12
CA SER A 278 -20.21 -10.10 -15.30
C SER A 278 -21.58 -9.61 -15.74
N HIS A 279 -21.59 -8.45 -16.38
CA HIS A 279 -22.74 -7.93 -17.12
C HIS A 279 -22.22 -7.29 -18.40
N LEU A 280 -22.50 -7.90 -19.55
CA LEU A 280 -22.04 -7.46 -20.86
C LEU A 280 -23.27 -7.35 -21.81
N PRO A 281 -24.03 -6.23 -21.75
CA PRO A 281 -25.16 -6.05 -22.64
C PRO A 281 -24.68 -5.86 -24.08
N GLU A 282 -25.35 -6.53 -25.03
CA GLU A 282 -24.98 -6.54 -26.47
C GLU A 282 -24.95 -5.13 -27.11
N SER A 283 -25.68 -4.18 -26.52
CA SER A 283 -25.79 -2.79 -26.97
C SER A 283 -24.89 -1.80 -26.21
N ALA A 284 -23.91 -2.28 -25.42
CA ALA A 284 -23.04 -1.41 -24.65
C ALA A 284 -22.13 -0.54 -25.54
N ASN A 285 -22.37 0.78 -25.55
CA ASN A 285 -21.49 1.76 -26.18
C ASN A 285 -20.36 2.27 -25.25
N MET A 286 -20.22 1.69 -24.06
CA MET A 286 -19.25 2.09 -23.03
C MET A 286 -18.09 1.10 -22.92
N PRO A 287 -16.87 1.55 -22.57
CA PRO A 287 -15.75 0.66 -22.26
C PRO A 287 -16.09 -0.29 -21.10
N VAL A 288 -15.62 -1.55 -21.16
CA VAL A 288 -15.90 -2.53 -20.10
C VAL A 288 -15.12 -2.17 -18.82
N PHE A 289 -15.82 -2.15 -17.68
CA PHE A 289 -15.24 -1.99 -16.35
C PHE A 289 -14.74 -3.34 -15.84
N GLU A 290 -13.45 -3.63 -16.08
CA GLU A 290 -12.81 -4.89 -15.70
C GLU A 290 -12.06 -4.77 -14.37
N LEU A 291 -12.42 -5.60 -13.39
CA LEU A 291 -11.78 -5.69 -12.07
C LEU A 291 -11.22 -7.08 -11.80
N ALA A 292 -10.15 -7.17 -11.03
CA ALA A 292 -9.76 -8.40 -10.34
C ALA A 292 -9.92 -8.22 -8.84
N LEU A 293 -10.50 -9.21 -8.17
CA LEU A 293 -10.80 -9.21 -6.73
C LEU A 293 -9.92 -10.24 -6.01
N ASN A 294 -9.13 -9.77 -5.05
CA ASN A 294 -8.60 -10.65 -4.00
C ASN A 294 -9.71 -10.87 -2.97
N VAL A 295 -10.42 -11.99 -3.09
CA VAL A 295 -11.55 -12.36 -2.22
C VAL A 295 -11.16 -12.40 -0.74
N GLN A 296 -9.97 -12.92 -0.40
CA GLN A 296 -9.49 -12.99 0.99
C GLN A 296 -9.18 -11.61 1.59
N ALA A 297 -8.68 -10.68 0.78
CA ALA A 297 -8.37 -9.32 1.21
C ALA A 297 -9.57 -8.35 1.09
N GLY A 298 -10.61 -8.72 0.34
CA GLY A 298 -11.67 -7.80 -0.09
C GLY A 298 -11.11 -6.60 -0.85
N HIS A 299 -10.13 -6.83 -1.75
CA HIS A 299 -9.39 -5.76 -2.42
C HIS A 299 -9.46 -5.87 -3.95
N TYR A 300 -9.82 -4.76 -4.60
CA TYR A 300 -10.01 -4.67 -6.05
C TYR A 300 -8.77 -4.07 -6.73
N TYR A 301 -8.47 -4.62 -7.91
CA TYR A 301 -7.46 -4.16 -8.84
C TYR A 301 -8.14 -3.80 -10.16
N LEU A 302 -7.83 -2.64 -10.73
CA LEU A 302 -8.42 -2.18 -11.99
C LEU A 302 -7.58 -2.69 -13.17
N LEU A 303 -8.17 -3.48 -14.07
CA LEU A 303 -7.46 -3.94 -15.26
C LEU A 303 -7.24 -2.78 -16.23
N LYS A 304 -6.07 -2.75 -16.87
CA LYS A 304 -5.75 -1.77 -17.91
C LYS A 304 -6.34 -2.22 -19.26
N SER A 305 -6.78 -1.23 -20.03
CA SER A 305 -7.00 -1.29 -21.48
C SER A 305 -5.97 -0.40 -22.18
N GLU A 306 -5.78 -0.56 -23.50
CA GLU A 306 -4.86 0.27 -24.28
C GLU A 306 -5.17 1.78 -24.15
N GLN A 307 -6.45 2.16 -24.06
CA GLN A 307 -6.89 3.55 -23.89
C GLN A 307 -6.55 4.12 -22.50
N THR A 308 -6.60 3.29 -21.46
CA THR A 308 -6.49 3.72 -20.06
C THR A 308 -5.07 3.60 -19.49
N GLU A 309 -4.18 2.88 -20.17
CA GLU A 309 -2.85 2.50 -19.68
C GLU A 309 -2.03 3.70 -19.18
N ASP A 310 -1.84 4.74 -20.00
CA ASP A 310 -1.03 5.92 -19.64
C ASP A 310 -1.50 6.62 -18.36
N LEU A 311 -2.81 6.80 -18.19
CA LEU A 311 -3.38 7.48 -17.02
C LEU A 311 -3.30 6.60 -15.77
N LEU A 312 -3.54 5.30 -15.93
CA LEU A 312 -3.48 4.31 -14.85
C LEU A 312 -2.03 4.04 -14.38
N GLU A 313 -1.03 4.17 -15.27
CA GLU A 313 0.39 4.15 -14.88
C GLU A 313 0.80 5.43 -14.13
N LYS A 314 0.35 6.62 -14.55
CA LYS A 314 0.53 7.86 -13.78
C LYS A 314 -0.06 7.74 -12.36
N TYR A 315 -1.28 7.21 -12.23
CA TYR A 315 -1.88 6.94 -10.91
C TYR A 315 -1.03 5.97 -10.10
N SER A 316 -0.59 4.87 -10.70
CA SER A 316 0.22 3.85 -10.01
C SER A 316 1.53 4.42 -9.45
N LEU A 317 2.21 5.29 -10.21
CA LEU A 317 3.42 5.99 -9.77
C LEU A 317 3.14 6.95 -8.60
N GLN A 318 2.04 7.72 -8.66
CA GLN A 318 1.63 8.60 -7.55
C GLN A 318 1.26 7.79 -6.29
N HIS A 319 0.53 6.68 -6.46
CA HIS A 319 0.12 5.83 -5.34
C HIS A 319 1.31 5.14 -4.66
N GLU A 320 2.32 4.72 -5.43
CA GLU A 320 3.56 4.16 -4.89
C GLU A 320 4.34 5.20 -4.04
N VAL A 321 4.37 6.48 -4.44
CA VAL A 321 4.95 7.56 -3.61
C VAL A 321 4.17 7.71 -2.29
N TYR A 322 2.84 7.70 -2.34
CA TYR A 322 1.98 7.70 -1.14
C TYR A 322 2.30 6.54 -0.21
N LEU A 323 2.47 5.31 -0.74
CA LEU A 323 2.82 4.13 0.05
C LEU A 323 4.21 4.26 0.71
N GLN A 324 5.21 4.74 -0.02
CA GLN A 324 6.57 4.93 0.48
C GLN A 324 6.62 6.00 1.59
N GLU A 325 6.04 7.18 1.36
CA GLU A 325 5.99 8.25 2.37
C GLU A 325 5.17 7.82 3.60
N ARG A 326 4.10 7.04 3.41
CA ARG A 326 3.29 6.47 4.51
C ARG A 326 4.11 5.51 5.36
N GLU A 327 4.87 4.60 4.74
CA GLU A 327 5.77 3.72 5.47
C GLU A 327 6.83 4.50 6.26
N GLU A 328 7.43 5.54 5.68
CA GLU A 328 8.40 6.39 6.40
C GLU A 328 7.78 7.10 7.61
N VAL A 329 6.55 7.61 7.47
CA VAL A 329 5.81 8.20 8.60
C VAL A 329 5.52 7.15 9.67
N LEU A 330 5.07 5.95 9.30
CA LEU A 330 4.74 4.87 10.24
C LEU A 330 5.98 4.25 10.93
N ARG A 331 7.18 4.37 10.35
CA ARG A 331 8.45 4.01 11.01
C ARG A 331 8.86 5.01 12.11
N ALA A 332 8.23 6.18 12.19
CA ALA A 332 8.44 7.11 13.30
C ALA A 332 7.81 6.58 14.61
N ARG A 333 8.24 7.12 15.76
CA ARG A 333 7.67 6.74 17.07
C ARG A 333 6.44 7.57 17.48
N ASN A 334 6.26 8.75 16.91
CA ASN A 334 5.25 9.73 17.31
C ASN A 334 5.08 10.85 16.26
N TYR A 335 4.03 11.66 16.44
CA TYR A 335 3.66 12.80 15.60
C TYR A 335 3.36 12.42 14.13
N PHE A 336 2.65 11.31 13.92
CA PHE A 336 2.36 10.75 12.60
C PHE A 336 1.65 11.75 11.67
N VAL A 337 0.59 12.42 12.16
CA VAL A 337 -0.18 13.41 11.37
C VAL A 337 0.70 14.59 10.96
N GLU A 338 1.44 15.21 11.89
CA GLU A 338 2.30 16.36 11.58
C GLU A 338 3.46 15.99 10.65
N ARG A 339 4.06 14.80 10.82
CA ARG A 339 5.06 14.28 9.89
C ARG A 339 4.48 14.01 8.51
N ALA A 340 3.23 13.56 8.42
CA ALA A 340 2.55 13.32 7.15
C ALA A 340 2.24 14.63 6.40
N LYS A 341 1.86 15.71 7.11
CA LYS A 341 1.67 17.05 6.54
C LYS A 341 2.95 17.67 5.95
N GLN A 342 4.12 17.21 6.40
CA GLN A 342 5.44 17.66 5.90
C GLN A 342 5.89 16.93 4.62
N ARG A 343 5.08 16.01 4.08
CA ARG A 343 5.40 15.20 2.89
C ARG A 343 4.85 15.79 1.60
N SER A 344 5.23 15.19 0.48
CA SER A 344 4.78 15.64 -0.85
C SER A 344 3.33 15.22 -1.14
N SER A 345 2.93 14.03 -0.68
CA SER A 345 1.59 13.48 -0.83
C SER A 345 0.54 14.29 -0.04
N THR A 346 -0.35 14.99 -0.76
CA THR A 346 -1.29 15.98 -0.19
C THR A 346 -2.14 15.45 0.95
N PHE A 347 -2.72 14.27 0.78
CA PHE A 347 -3.64 13.62 1.73
C PHE A 347 -2.98 12.51 2.56
N LEU A 348 -1.64 12.49 2.67
CA LEU A 348 -0.94 11.40 3.34
C LEU A 348 -1.45 11.10 4.76
N ALA A 349 -1.81 12.15 5.51
CA ALA A 349 -2.38 12.03 6.86
C ALA A 349 -3.70 11.23 6.88
N ALA A 350 -4.55 11.37 5.86
CA ALA A 350 -5.80 10.62 5.70
C ALA A 350 -5.58 9.17 5.24
N THR A 351 -4.35 8.75 4.94
CA THR A 351 -4.02 7.35 4.62
C THR A 351 -3.52 6.56 5.83
N LEU A 352 -3.26 7.24 6.96
CA LEU A 352 -2.74 6.62 8.18
C LEU A 352 -3.81 5.71 8.83
N PRO A 353 -3.42 4.57 9.43
CA PRO A 353 -4.36 3.77 10.22
C PRO A 353 -4.94 4.59 11.38
N PHE A 354 -6.22 4.41 11.69
CA PHE A 354 -6.92 5.14 12.76
C PHE A 354 -6.20 5.11 14.11
N THR A 355 -5.54 4.00 14.44
CA THR A 355 -4.71 3.82 15.64
C THR A 355 -3.53 4.79 15.77
N HIS A 356 -3.14 5.46 14.68
CA HIS A 356 -2.02 6.41 14.62
C HIS A 356 -2.48 7.87 14.48
N SER A 357 -3.70 8.11 13.99
CA SER A 357 -4.29 9.45 13.85
C SER A 357 -5.16 9.88 15.04
N LEU A 358 -5.84 8.93 15.70
CA LEU A 358 -6.91 9.18 16.68
C LEU A 358 -8.05 10.07 16.16
N ARG A 359 -8.18 10.19 14.84
CA ARG A 359 -9.18 10.99 14.12
C ARG A 359 -9.63 10.23 12.87
N SER A 360 -10.88 10.45 12.45
CA SER A 360 -11.38 9.83 11.23
C SER A 360 -10.56 10.32 10.04
N PRO A 361 -10.24 9.46 9.06
CA PRO A 361 -9.42 9.89 7.93
C PRO A 361 -10.16 10.88 7.02
N VAL A 362 -11.50 10.88 7.02
CA VAL A 362 -12.32 11.90 6.33
C VAL A 362 -12.11 13.26 6.98
N ASP A 363 -12.08 13.37 8.31
CA ASP A 363 -11.85 14.64 9.03
C ASP A 363 -10.47 15.22 8.73
N LEU A 364 -9.47 14.35 8.54
CA LEU A 364 -8.11 14.73 8.15
C LEU A 364 -8.07 15.22 6.71
N LEU A 365 -8.84 14.61 5.81
CA LEU A 365 -8.99 15.05 4.42
C LEU A 365 -9.70 16.42 4.37
N VAL A 366 -10.84 16.59 5.08
CA VAL A 366 -11.54 17.89 5.19
C VAL A 366 -10.63 18.96 5.77
N GLN A 367 -9.93 18.68 6.88
CA GLN A 367 -8.97 19.63 7.43
C GLN A 367 -7.92 20.00 6.38
N ARG A 368 -7.41 19.03 5.63
CA ARG A 368 -6.38 19.29 4.64
C ARG A 368 -6.91 20.18 3.52
N VAL A 369 -8.10 19.93 3.00
CA VAL A 369 -8.76 20.79 1.98
C VAL A 369 -8.87 22.24 2.48
N ARG A 370 -9.34 22.45 3.72
CA ARG A 370 -9.39 23.80 4.34
C ARG A 370 -8.00 24.47 4.45
N GLU A 371 -6.94 23.70 4.67
CA GLU A 371 -5.56 24.20 4.67
C GLU A 371 -5.10 24.59 3.26
N LEU A 372 -5.50 23.84 2.21
CA LEU A 372 -5.21 24.19 0.80
C LEU A 372 -5.95 25.48 0.40
N ASP A 373 -7.24 25.60 0.72
CA ASP A 373 -8.06 26.79 0.46
C ASP A 373 -7.40 28.05 1.06
N LYS A 374 -6.99 27.97 2.33
CA LYS A 374 -6.32 29.09 3.01
C LYS A 374 -5.00 29.44 2.33
N PHE A 375 -4.20 28.44 1.95
CA PHE A 375 -2.91 28.64 1.30
C PHE A 375 -3.06 29.32 -0.07
N ILE A 376 -4.03 28.90 -0.90
CA ILE A 376 -4.29 29.47 -2.23
C ILE A 376 -4.75 30.93 -2.11
N LEU A 377 -5.59 31.25 -1.11
CA LEU A 377 -6.06 32.62 -0.88
C LEU A 377 -4.95 33.54 -0.34
N ASN A 378 -4.08 33.04 0.55
CA ASN A 378 -3.00 33.81 1.18
C ASN A 378 -1.60 33.16 1.05
N PRO A 379 -1.01 33.01 -0.16
CA PRO A 379 0.24 32.26 -0.33
C PRO A 379 1.45 32.84 0.43
N GLN A 380 1.41 34.11 0.81
CA GLN A 380 2.52 34.78 1.52
C GLN A 380 2.55 34.53 3.04
N GLU A 381 1.44 34.10 3.67
CA GLU A 381 1.42 33.88 5.13
C GLU A 381 2.16 32.60 5.55
N ASP A 382 2.08 31.54 4.73
CA ASP A 382 2.61 30.22 5.08
C ASP A 382 4.06 29.99 4.59
N ILE A 383 4.70 30.99 3.97
CA ILE A 383 6.15 31.00 3.71
C ILE A 383 6.90 31.40 5.00
N GLU A 384 6.71 30.63 6.07
CA GLU A 384 7.54 30.79 7.26
C GLU A 384 9.01 30.50 6.93
N PRO A 385 9.97 31.29 7.47
CA PRO A 385 11.37 31.18 7.09
C PRO A 385 12.06 29.99 7.75
N VAL A 386 11.83 28.78 7.20
CA VAL A 386 12.51 27.51 7.55
C VAL A 386 14.05 27.67 7.56
N VAL A 387 14.58 28.63 6.82
CA VAL A 387 16.00 28.99 6.74
C VAL A 387 16.58 29.56 8.06
N GLN A 388 15.78 30.16 8.95
CA GLN A 388 16.34 30.86 10.14
C GLN A 388 16.65 29.97 11.35
N VAL A 389 16.09 28.76 11.44
CA VAL A 389 16.32 27.87 12.61
C VAL A 389 17.73 27.24 12.58
N ALA A 390 18.32 27.05 11.40
CA ALA A 390 19.67 26.50 11.27
C ALA A 390 20.76 27.45 11.82
N ASN A 391 20.61 28.76 11.64
CA ASN A 391 21.64 29.74 12.02
C ASN A 391 21.63 30.17 13.50
N ARG A 392 20.62 29.79 14.30
CA ARG A 392 20.55 30.16 15.74
C ARG A 392 21.22 29.17 16.70
N ARG A 393 21.75 28.03 16.23
CA ARG A 393 22.49 27.08 17.10
C ARG A 393 24.00 27.35 17.23
N GLY A 394 24.52 28.41 16.61
CA GLY A 394 25.95 28.75 16.63
C GLY A 394 26.42 29.70 17.75
N ALA A 395 25.51 30.30 18.54
CA ALA A 395 25.88 31.47 19.35
C ALA A 395 25.14 31.63 20.70
N THR A 396 25.20 30.62 21.60
CA THR A 396 25.06 30.82 23.06
C THR A 396 25.70 29.67 23.83
N SER A 397 27.01 29.78 24.13
CA SER A 397 27.73 28.92 25.06
C SER A 397 28.76 29.73 25.87
N SER A 398 28.29 30.58 26.77
CA SER A 398 29.08 31.09 27.89
C SER A 398 28.18 31.66 29.01
N VAL A 399 28.73 31.71 30.23
CA VAL A 399 28.14 32.23 31.47
C VAL A 399 27.11 31.32 32.17
N THR A 400 27.65 30.43 33.00
CA THR A 400 26.96 29.86 34.18
C THR A 400 27.77 30.24 35.42
N LEU A 401 27.09 30.44 36.57
CA LEU A 401 27.66 30.76 37.91
C LEU A 401 28.20 32.21 37.99
N THR A 402 27.82 33.01 38.98
CA THR A 402 27.84 32.71 40.42
C THR A 402 26.48 32.66 41.13
N ARG A 403 26.54 32.25 42.40
CA ARG A 403 25.47 31.77 43.27
C ARG A 403 25.64 32.44 44.65
N ASP A 404 24.58 32.37 45.46
CA ASP A 404 24.56 32.63 46.91
C ASP A 404 24.73 34.08 47.41
N SER A 405 23.61 34.71 47.79
CA SER A 405 23.53 35.68 48.90
C SER A 405 22.12 35.69 49.53
N GLU A 406 22.03 35.13 50.73
CA GLU A 406 21.16 35.52 51.85
C GLU A 406 19.62 35.56 51.72
N ARG A 407 19.05 34.43 52.15
CA ARG A 407 17.70 34.24 52.71
C ARG A 407 17.59 34.83 54.13
N SER A 408 16.86 35.93 54.35
CA SER A 408 16.24 36.21 55.68
C SER A 408 15.25 37.38 55.74
N ARG A 409 14.19 37.20 56.56
CA ARG A 409 13.33 38.23 57.23
C ARG A 409 12.46 39.11 56.30
N LYS A 410 11.28 39.60 56.72
CA LYS A 410 10.25 39.17 57.70
C LYS A 410 8.97 40.03 57.43
N GLU A 411 7.80 39.53 57.82
CA GLU A 411 6.62 40.29 58.33
C GLU A 411 6.20 41.68 57.78
N THR A 412 5.00 41.71 57.21
CA THR A 412 3.89 42.69 57.42
C THR A 412 4.11 44.23 57.37
N ALA A 413 3.29 44.83 56.49
CA ALA A 413 2.46 46.03 56.69
C ALA A 413 3.00 47.47 56.47
N ARG A 414 2.32 48.13 55.50
CA ARG A 414 1.87 49.54 55.47
C ARG A 414 2.89 50.71 55.44
N THR A 415 2.97 51.32 54.23
CA THR A 415 2.87 52.79 53.93
C THR A 415 3.94 53.79 54.45
N PRO A 416 4.07 55.00 53.85
CA PRO A 416 3.73 55.46 52.50
C PRO A 416 4.88 56.19 51.75
N LYS A 417 4.56 56.64 50.53
CA LYS A 417 5.35 57.48 49.58
C LYS A 417 5.97 58.75 50.20
N VAL A 418 7.05 59.28 49.60
CA VAL A 418 7.11 60.67 49.07
C VAL A 418 8.35 60.92 48.18
N ASN A 419 8.08 61.35 46.94
CA ASN A 419 8.73 62.32 46.05
C ASN A 419 10.25 62.31 45.70
N THR A 420 10.49 62.36 44.37
CA THR A 420 11.32 63.36 43.61
C THR A 420 12.85 63.39 43.80
N SER A 421 13.67 63.89 42.87
CA SER A 421 13.61 64.19 41.41
C SER A 421 14.98 64.79 41.01
N ALA A 422 15.29 64.88 39.70
CA ALA A 422 16.23 65.87 39.14
C ALA A 422 17.72 65.71 39.61
N SER A 423 18.75 66.35 39.03
CA SER A 423 18.92 66.93 37.69
C SER A 423 20.43 67.10 37.38
N ALA A 424 20.83 66.71 36.17
CA ALA A 424 21.86 67.30 35.29
C ALA A 424 23.24 67.81 35.80
N ARG A 425 24.25 67.57 34.93
CA ARG A 425 25.41 68.47 34.58
C ARG A 425 26.49 68.63 35.67
N LYS A 426 27.81 68.70 35.39
CA LYS A 426 28.57 69.07 34.17
C LYS A 426 30.09 68.89 34.42
N LYS A 427 30.86 68.76 33.31
CA LYS A 427 32.32 69.08 33.16
C LYS A 427 33.35 68.26 33.99
N ARG A 428 34.66 68.28 33.69
CA ARG A 428 35.49 68.25 32.44
C ARG A 428 36.97 68.45 32.89
N VAL A 429 37.94 67.93 32.11
CA VAL A 429 39.41 68.17 32.20
C VAL A 429 40.09 67.38 33.34
N GLY A 430 41.25 66.72 33.14
CA GLY A 430 42.03 66.43 31.92
C GLY A 430 43.49 66.08 32.24
N PHE A 431 44.29 65.77 31.19
CA PHE A 431 45.77 65.64 31.20
C PHE A 431 46.39 64.41 31.94
N SER A 432 47.59 63.89 31.64
CA SER A 432 48.28 63.53 30.36
C SER A 432 49.59 62.73 30.69
N ILE A 433 50.32 62.25 29.66
CA ILE A 433 51.80 62.03 29.61
C ILE A 433 52.43 60.68 30.14
N GLU A 434 53.11 59.97 29.19
CA GLU A 434 54.42 59.22 29.25
C GLU A 434 54.66 58.05 30.26
N GLU A 435 55.59 57.07 30.08
CA GLU A 435 56.41 56.56 28.95
C GLU A 435 57.09 55.20 29.34
N SER A 436 57.62 54.47 28.34
CA SER A 436 58.82 53.58 28.41
C SER A 436 58.66 52.05 28.63
N THR A 437 59.14 51.29 27.62
CA THR A 437 60.07 50.12 27.68
C THR A 437 59.73 48.85 28.51
N LYS A 438 60.09 47.60 28.14
CA LYS A 438 61.25 47.07 27.37
C LYS A 438 61.06 45.57 26.98
N ASP A 439 61.83 45.08 25.99
CA ASP A 439 62.33 43.71 25.70
C ASP A 439 61.41 42.46 25.88
N SER A 440 61.41 41.42 25.03
CA SER A 440 62.55 40.76 24.35
C SER A 440 62.17 39.79 23.20
N VAL A 441 62.93 39.88 22.10
CA VAL A 441 63.70 38.82 21.39
C VAL A 441 63.10 37.40 21.19
N SER A 442 62.90 36.98 19.92
CA SER A 442 63.69 35.91 19.22
C SER A 442 63.02 35.40 17.91
N LYS A 443 63.78 35.43 16.79
CA LYS A 443 64.06 34.38 15.75
C LYS A 443 63.00 33.25 15.56
N ARG A 444 62.74 32.62 14.40
CA ARG A 444 63.34 32.46 13.05
C ARG A 444 62.27 31.65 12.21
N SER A 445 62.22 31.54 10.87
CA SER A 445 63.04 31.98 9.72
C SER A 445 62.14 32.14 8.47
N GLN A 446 62.67 32.77 7.42
CA GLN A 446 62.29 32.57 6.00
C GLN A 446 63.23 31.48 5.38
N PRO A 447 63.16 31.03 4.09
CA PRO A 447 62.88 31.87 2.90
C PRO A 447 62.19 31.22 1.67
N ASP A 448 61.79 32.08 0.70
CA ASP A 448 61.99 31.96 -0.77
C ASP A 448 61.42 30.75 -1.58
N ARG A 449 61.17 30.73 -2.91
CA ARG A 449 61.18 31.66 -4.08
C ARG A 449 60.39 30.92 -5.22
N GLU A 450 59.94 31.46 -6.37
CA GLU A 450 60.09 32.76 -7.05
C GLU A 450 58.95 33.04 -8.09
N GLN A 451 58.95 34.26 -8.66
CA GLN A 451 58.76 34.66 -10.08
C GLN A 451 58.39 33.61 -11.17
N SER A 452 57.76 33.92 -12.32
CA SER A 452 57.24 35.13 -13.02
C SER A 452 56.31 34.63 -14.17
N SER A 453 55.84 35.36 -15.21
CA SER A 453 55.89 36.75 -15.66
C SER A 453 54.69 37.02 -16.60
N GLN A 454 54.33 38.29 -16.79
CA GLN A 454 53.32 38.70 -17.77
C GLN A 454 53.85 38.59 -19.21
N LYS A 455 52.97 38.30 -20.18
CA LYS A 455 53.07 38.88 -21.53
C LYS A 455 51.69 39.24 -22.08
N ARG A 456 51.64 40.36 -22.79
CA ARG A 456 50.43 41.09 -23.20
C ARG A 456 50.58 41.43 -24.67
N SER A 457 49.63 41.04 -25.52
CA SER A 457 49.53 41.57 -26.89
C SER A 457 48.08 41.63 -27.36
N THR A 458 47.71 42.85 -27.70
CA THR A 458 46.42 43.45 -28.06
C THR A 458 45.85 43.10 -29.45
N ILE A 459 44.51 43.26 -29.58
CA ILE A 459 43.76 43.67 -30.79
C ILE A 459 43.67 42.61 -31.91
N THR A 460 42.48 42.16 -32.34
CA THR A 460 41.55 42.91 -33.24
C THR A 460 40.11 42.39 -33.16
N GLN A 461 39.11 43.27 -33.31
CA GLN A 461 37.68 42.90 -33.43
C GLN A 461 37.22 42.78 -34.89
N LYS A 462 36.37 41.79 -35.20
CA LYS A 462 35.19 41.96 -36.09
C LYS A 462 34.18 40.82 -35.85
N PRO A 463 32.86 41.05 -36.06
CA PRO A 463 31.83 40.05 -35.77
C PRO A 463 31.54 39.15 -36.98
N ALA A 464 31.06 37.94 -36.70
CA ALA A 464 30.45 37.02 -37.66
C ALA A 464 29.14 36.48 -37.09
N GLU A 465 28.17 36.17 -37.95
CA GLU A 465 26.79 35.90 -37.58
C GLU A 465 26.61 34.56 -36.86
N HIS A 466 25.85 34.55 -35.76
CA HIS A 466 25.43 33.31 -35.11
C HIS A 466 24.22 32.70 -35.83
N ALA A 467 24.51 31.78 -36.76
CA ALA A 467 23.51 30.85 -37.27
C ALA A 467 22.98 29.93 -36.16
N SER A 468 21.67 29.74 -36.09
CA SER A 468 21.00 28.89 -35.10
C SER A 468 21.26 27.41 -35.33
N GLN A 469 22.21 26.81 -34.59
CA GLN A 469 22.37 25.36 -34.57
C GLN A 469 21.31 24.73 -33.67
N GLY A 470 20.46 23.89 -34.27
CA GLY A 470 19.40 23.16 -33.58
C GLY A 470 19.96 22.21 -32.52
N LYS A 471 19.52 22.40 -31.27
CA LYS A 471 19.90 21.59 -30.12
C LYS A 471 19.22 20.22 -30.19
N LYS A 472 19.80 19.28 -30.95
CA LYS A 472 19.34 17.88 -31.00
C LYS A 472 19.36 17.30 -29.58
N THR A 473 18.18 17.07 -29.02
CA THR A 473 18.01 16.32 -27.77
C THR A 473 18.46 14.88 -28.02
N ALA A 474 19.57 14.49 -27.41
CA ALA A 474 20.04 13.11 -27.49
C ALA A 474 18.99 12.19 -26.86
N LYS A 475 18.36 11.34 -27.68
CA LYS A 475 17.50 10.25 -27.17
C LYS A 475 18.36 9.41 -26.20
N PRO A 476 17.88 9.10 -24.98
CA PRO A 476 18.63 8.25 -24.07
C PRO A 476 18.88 6.89 -24.74
N PRO A 477 20.07 6.29 -24.55
CA PRO A 477 20.43 5.04 -25.22
C PRO A 477 19.40 3.96 -24.88
N LEU A 478 18.94 3.27 -25.93
CA LEU A 478 17.87 2.28 -25.84
C LEU A 478 18.35 1.08 -25.01
N ARG A 479 18.11 1.08 -23.69
CA ARG A 479 18.47 -0.04 -22.79
C ARG A 479 18.00 -1.35 -23.40
N SER A 480 18.95 -2.25 -23.66
CA SER A 480 18.69 -3.52 -24.33
C SER A 480 17.59 -4.32 -23.61
N ALA A 481 16.79 -5.09 -24.36
CA ALA A 481 15.74 -5.93 -23.78
C ALA A 481 16.30 -6.92 -22.72
N ARG A 482 17.57 -7.34 -22.88
CA ARG A 482 18.31 -8.18 -21.93
C ARG A 482 18.50 -7.50 -20.57
N GLN A 483 18.78 -6.19 -20.55
CA GLN A 483 18.90 -5.42 -19.31
C GLN A 483 17.54 -5.29 -18.60
N ARG A 484 16.46 -5.01 -19.34
CA ARG A 484 15.10 -4.91 -18.77
C ARG A 484 14.58 -6.23 -18.19
N GLU A 485 14.95 -7.37 -18.78
CA GLU A 485 14.62 -8.69 -18.22
C GLU A 485 15.45 -9.02 -16.98
N LEU A 486 16.72 -8.61 -16.92
CA LEU A 486 17.55 -8.76 -15.72
C LEU A 486 17.03 -7.88 -14.57
N GLU A 487 16.68 -6.63 -14.84
CA GLU A 487 16.06 -5.70 -13.88
C GLU A 487 14.74 -6.28 -13.32
N ARG A 488 13.85 -6.82 -14.17
CA ARG A 488 12.62 -7.52 -13.73
C ARG A 488 12.90 -8.75 -12.85
N ARG A 489 13.97 -9.51 -13.13
CA ARG A 489 14.37 -10.67 -12.30
C ARG A 489 14.92 -10.26 -10.95
N ILE A 490 15.70 -9.17 -10.89
CA ILE A 490 16.18 -8.58 -9.64
C ILE A 490 14.98 -8.14 -8.77
N GLY A 491 13.99 -7.45 -9.34
CA GLY A 491 12.78 -7.06 -8.61
C GLY A 491 12.01 -8.24 -7.99
N ARG A 492 11.86 -9.36 -8.74
CA ARG A 492 11.23 -10.59 -8.20
C ARG A 492 12.03 -11.23 -7.05
N LEU A 493 13.36 -11.13 -7.10
CA LEU A 493 14.22 -11.60 -6.02
C LEU A 493 14.11 -10.71 -4.77
N GLU A 494 14.02 -9.39 -4.94
CA GLU A 494 13.81 -8.45 -3.83
C GLU A 494 12.47 -8.67 -3.12
N ILE A 495 11.39 -8.93 -3.87
CA ILE A 495 10.10 -9.34 -3.31
C ILE A 495 10.26 -10.64 -2.49
N SER A 496 10.99 -11.62 -3.02
CA SER A 496 11.26 -12.89 -2.32
C SER A 496 12.07 -12.68 -1.03
N LEU A 497 13.02 -11.74 -1.01
CA LEU A 497 13.77 -11.36 0.19
C LEU A 497 12.89 -10.64 1.22
N LYS A 498 11.99 -9.73 0.80
CA LYS A 498 10.99 -9.11 1.67
C LYS A 498 10.08 -10.15 2.33
N LEU A 499 9.62 -11.16 1.57
CA LEU A 499 8.82 -12.28 2.10
C LEU A 499 9.63 -13.16 3.09
N LEU A 500 10.91 -13.41 2.80
CA LEU A 500 11.81 -14.11 3.72
C LEU A 500 11.95 -13.33 5.05
N PHE A 501 12.13 -12.00 4.98
CA PHE A 501 12.18 -11.14 6.16
C PHE A 501 10.87 -11.14 6.95
N ALA A 502 9.71 -11.12 6.28
CA ALA A 502 8.40 -11.22 6.94
C ALA A 502 8.24 -12.51 7.77
N LYS A 503 8.85 -13.63 7.35
CA LYS A 503 8.87 -14.86 8.17
C LYS A 503 9.68 -14.70 9.48
N THR A 504 10.73 -13.86 9.51
CA THR A 504 11.42 -13.57 10.79
C THR A 504 10.48 -12.90 11.80
N VAL A 505 9.56 -12.04 11.32
CA VAL A 505 8.54 -11.40 12.15
C VAL A 505 7.53 -12.44 12.65
N LYS A 506 7.06 -13.35 11.77
CA LYS A 506 6.17 -14.47 12.16
C LYS A 506 6.79 -15.36 13.24
N TYR A 507 8.06 -15.74 13.10
CA TYR A 507 8.77 -16.53 14.12
C TYR A 507 9.02 -15.74 15.40
N ARG A 508 9.36 -14.45 15.32
CA ARG A 508 9.52 -13.56 16.49
C ARG A 508 8.20 -13.40 17.26
N ASN A 509 7.06 -13.35 16.57
CA ASN A 509 5.75 -13.30 17.21
C ASN A 509 5.39 -14.63 17.88
N LYS A 510 5.65 -15.77 17.22
CA LYS A 510 5.52 -17.10 17.87
C LYS A 510 6.42 -17.24 19.10
N LEU A 511 7.65 -16.71 19.07
CA LEU A 511 8.56 -16.70 20.21
C LEU A 511 8.06 -15.82 21.37
N LYS A 512 7.38 -14.71 21.08
CA LYS A 512 6.77 -13.82 22.10
C LYS A 512 5.49 -14.38 22.70
N HIS A 513 4.78 -15.22 21.96
CA HIS A 513 3.48 -15.79 22.34
C HIS A 513 3.54 -17.31 22.20
N PRO A 514 4.29 -18.01 23.08
CA PRO A 514 4.29 -19.46 23.13
C PRO A 514 2.88 -19.98 23.48
N PRO A 515 2.48 -21.15 22.98
CA PRO A 515 1.21 -21.78 23.36
C PRO A 515 1.06 -21.93 24.87
N GLU A 516 -0.13 -21.62 25.38
CA GLU A 516 -0.48 -21.86 26.77
C GLU A 516 -0.47 -23.36 27.09
N GLY A 517 -0.14 -23.72 28.33
CA GLY A 517 -0.10 -25.11 28.80
C GLY A 517 1.16 -25.91 28.42
N LEU A 518 2.18 -25.30 27.81
CA LEU A 518 3.48 -25.95 27.64
C LEU A 518 4.18 -26.21 29.00
N SER A 519 4.80 -27.38 29.16
CA SER A 519 5.70 -27.63 30.29
C SER A 519 6.94 -26.74 30.19
N GLU A 520 7.59 -26.42 31.31
CA GLU A 520 8.83 -25.60 31.33
C GLU A 520 9.92 -26.17 30.41
N LYS A 521 10.05 -27.51 30.37
CA LYS A 521 11.00 -28.22 29.50
C LYS A 521 10.63 -28.09 28.01
N ASP A 522 9.34 -28.10 27.69
CA ASP A 522 8.86 -27.93 26.31
C ASP A 522 8.90 -26.46 25.88
N LEU A 523 8.72 -25.52 26.79
CA LEU A 523 8.89 -24.08 26.57
C LEU A 523 10.33 -23.75 26.18
N VAL A 524 11.33 -24.21 26.96
CA VAL A 524 12.77 -24.03 26.61
C VAL A 524 13.10 -24.65 25.25
N LYS A 525 12.50 -25.81 24.92
CA LYS A 525 12.66 -26.47 23.63
C LYS A 525 11.98 -25.69 22.49
N TYR A 526 10.82 -25.11 22.74
CA TYR A 526 10.06 -24.26 21.82
C TYR A 526 10.83 -22.97 21.51
N GLU A 527 11.29 -22.26 22.55
CA GLU A 527 12.06 -21.03 22.42
C GLU A 527 13.33 -21.24 21.61
N LYS A 528 14.11 -22.28 21.95
CA LYS A 528 15.32 -22.63 21.20
C LYS A 528 15.00 -22.92 19.73
N LYS A 529 13.97 -23.71 19.45
CA LYS A 529 13.55 -24.06 18.09
C LYS A 529 13.22 -22.81 17.25
N TYR A 530 12.46 -21.86 17.79
CA TYR A 530 12.10 -20.64 17.05
C TYR A 530 13.24 -19.62 16.99
N LYS A 531 14.13 -19.57 17.99
CA LYS A 531 15.34 -18.75 17.94
C LYS A 531 16.30 -19.23 16.85
N ASP A 532 16.59 -20.53 16.81
CA ASP A 532 17.42 -21.15 15.77
C ASP A 532 16.84 -20.86 14.36
N ALA A 533 15.51 -20.85 14.21
CA ALA A 533 14.84 -20.50 12.96
C ALA A 533 14.97 -19.01 12.57
N ILE A 534 14.84 -18.09 13.53
CA ILE A 534 15.05 -16.64 13.30
C ILE A 534 16.50 -16.40 12.85
N ASP A 535 17.46 -17.02 13.53
CA ASP A 535 18.89 -16.87 13.22
C ASP A 535 19.20 -17.45 11.82
N ALA A 536 18.65 -18.62 11.46
CA ALA A 536 18.82 -19.24 10.15
C ALA A 536 18.18 -18.46 8.99
N VAL A 537 17.01 -17.87 9.19
CA VAL A 537 16.39 -16.98 8.18
C VAL A 537 17.16 -15.68 8.04
N THR A 538 17.66 -15.12 9.15
CA THR A 538 18.44 -13.87 9.13
C THR A 538 19.78 -14.06 8.41
N ASP A 539 20.51 -15.15 8.72
CA ASP A 539 21.76 -15.50 8.03
C ASP A 539 21.54 -15.71 6.51
N MET A 540 20.47 -16.41 6.13
CA MET A 540 20.09 -16.61 4.72
C MET A 540 19.76 -15.28 4.02
N HIS A 541 18.95 -14.42 4.65
CA HIS A 541 18.60 -13.10 4.09
C HIS A 541 19.85 -12.23 3.89
N THR A 542 20.70 -12.12 4.91
CA THR A 542 21.94 -11.33 4.84
C THR A 542 22.84 -11.82 3.72
N LYS A 543 23.15 -13.13 3.64
CA LYS A 543 24.04 -13.67 2.59
C LYS A 543 23.51 -13.46 1.17
N ILE A 544 22.21 -13.64 0.94
CA ILE A 544 21.61 -13.42 -0.39
C ILE A 544 21.56 -11.93 -0.72
N SER A 545 21.26 -11.07 0.26
CA SER A 545 21.24 -9.61 0.10
C SER A 545 22.64 -9.06 -0.20
N ASP A 546 23.67 -9.49 0.52
CA ASP A 546 25.05 -9.08 0.31
C ASP A 546 25.53 -9.52 -1.08
N ALA A 547 25.28 -10.79 -1.46
CA ALA A 547 25.60 -11.29 -2.78
C ALA A 547 24.88 -10.52 -3.90
N LEU A 548 23.62 -10.13 -3.68
CA LEU A 548 22.83 -9.34 -4.63
C LEU A 548 23.36 -7.90 -4.76
N ASN A 549 23.80 -7.29 -3.66
CA ASN A 549 24.37 -5.95 -3.68
C ASN A 549 25.72 -5.94 -4.41
N CYS A 550 26.63 -6.88 -4.09
CA CYS A 550 27.88 -7.06 -4.84
C CYS A 550 27.63 -7.35 -6.34
N PHE A 551 26.54 -8.03 -6.68
CA PHE A 551 26.15 -8.27 -8.07
C PHE A 551 25.69 -6.99 -8.79
N LYS A 552 24.87 -6.15 -8.13
CA LYS A 552 24.39 -4.87 -8.67
C LYS A 552 25.52 -3.86 -8.90
N GLU A 553 26.52 -3.87 -8.03
CA GLU A 553 27.70 -2.99 -8.11
C GLU A 553 28.73 -3.48 -9.15
N SER A 554 28.58 -4.70 -9.67
CA SER A 554 29.55 -5.28 -10.60
C SER A 554 29.43 -4.71 -12.03
N PRO A 555 30.54 -4.26 -12.64
CA PRO A 555 30.60 -3.96 -14.07
C PRO A 555 30.65 -5.22 -14.96
N ARG A 556 30.69 -6.43 -14.38
CA ARG A 556 30.90 -7.72 -15.07
C ARG A 556 29.74 -8.69 -14.83
N LEU A 557 28.54 -8.23 -15.19
CA LEU A 557 27.24 -8.92 -15.00
C LEU A 557 27.27 -10.45 -15.26
N GLU A 558 27.94 -10.95 -16.29
CA GLU A 558 27.91 -12.39 -16.58
C GLU A 558 28.79 -13.24 -15.63
N LYS A 559 30.02 -12.80 -15.36
CA LYS A 559 30.94 -13.55 -14.49
C LYS A 559 30.43 -13.53 -13.05
N ASP A 560 29.91 -12.39 -12.63
CA ASP A 560 29.58 -12.16 -11.23
C ASP A 560 28.14 -12.62 -10.91
N TYR A 561 27.28 -12.81 -11.93
CA TYR A 561 26.04 -13.57 -11.78
C TYR A 561 26.29 -15.03 -11.35
N LYS A 562 27.34 -15.69 -11.87
CA LYS A 562 27.70 -17.05 -11.43
C LYS A 562 28.16 -17.07 -9.97
N VAL A 563 28.87 -16.03 -9.53
CA VAL A 563 29.29 -15.84 -8.13
C VAL A 563 28.06 -15.62 -7.24
N PHE A 564 27.17 -14.70 -7.61
CA PHE A 564 25.90 -14.43 -6.92
C PHE A 564 25.00 -15.67 -6.81
N SER A 565 24.80 -16.39 -7.92
CA SER A 565 23.97 -17.60 -7.97
C SER A 565 24.54 -18.68 -7.05
N LYS A 566 25.85 -18.92 -7.10
CA LYS A 566 26.51 -19.88 -6.20
C LYS A 566 26.37 -19.46 -4.73
N ALA A 567 26.66 -18.21 -4.39
CA ALA A 567 26.53 -17.70 -3.02
C ALA A 567 25.09 -17.82 -2.48
N SER A 568 24.10 -17.61 -3.34
CA SER A 568 22.67 -17.78 -3.01
C SER A 568 22.29 -19.25 -2.78
N ILE A 569 22.80 -20.17 -3.61
CA ILE A 569 22.62 -21.62 -3.42
C ILE A 569 23.29 -22.05 -2.10
N ASP A 570 24.54 -21.66 -1.86
CA ASP A 570 25.29 -22.01 -0.64
C ASP A 570 24.57 -21.49 0.65
N ALA A 571 23.96 -20.30 0.59
CA ALA A 571 23.17 -19.72 1.68
C ALA A 571 21.85 -20.47 1.95
N VAL A 572 21.22 -21.04 0.92
CA VAL A 572 19.96 -21.81 1.01
C VAL A 572 20.23 -23.27 1.38
N GLU A 573 21.30 -23.88 0.88
CA GLU A 573 21.53 -25.33 0.94
C GLU A 573 22.30 -25.81 2.17
N GLY A 574 23.04 -24.92 2.84
CA GLY A 574 23.84 -25.23 4.02
C GLY A 574 23.05 -25.42 5.33
N LYS A 575 23.67 -25.02 6.45
CA LYS A 575 23.14 -25.16 7.84
C LYS A 575 21.68 -24.68 7.98
N ASN A 576 21.31 -23.62 7.27
CA ASN A 576 19.98 -23.02 7.32
C ASN A 576 18.88 -23.99 6.85
N LYS A 577 19.14 -24.79 5.80
CA LYS A 577 18.22 -25.82 5.29
C LYS A 577 17.85 -26.85 6.36
N LEU A 578 18.82 -27.28 7.15
CA LEU A 578 18.65 -28.30 8.19
C LEU A 578 17.84 -27.79 9.38
N ILE A 579 18.10 -26.55 9.82
CA ILE A 579 17.34 -25.91 10.91
C ILE A 579 15.90 -25.68 10.45
N LEU A 580 15.70 -25.10 9.26
CA LEU A 580 14.38 -24.68 8.80
C LEU A 580 13.50 -25.86 8.38
N LYS A 581 14.06 -26.99 7.95
CA LYS A 581 13.33 -28.27 7.76
C LYS A 581 12.64 -28.79 9.03
N GLN A 582 13.06 -28.37 10.23
CA GLN A 582 12.40 -28.74 11.50
C GLN A 582 11.07 -27.99 11.70
N HIS A 583 10.77 -27.00 10.85
CA HIS A 583 9.50 -26.27 10.76
C HIS A 583 8.76 -26.79 9.52
N ARG A 584 8.27 -28.04 9.62
CA ARG A 584 7.91 -28.93 8.50
C ARG A 584 6.88 -28.34 7.50
N ASP A 585 6.08 -27.37 7.92
CA ASP A 585 5.10 -26.66 7.09
C ASP A 585 5.76 -25.80 5.99
N ASP A 586 7.01 -25.37 6.16
CA ASP A 586 7.69 -24.44 5.25
C ASP A 586 8.42 -25.12 4.06
N SER A 587 8.29 -26.43 3.89
CA SER A 587 9.01 -27.20 2.86
C SER A 587 8.75 -26.73 1.41
N GLN A 588 7.51 -26.34 1.10
CA GLN A 588 7.13 -25.79 -0.22
C GLN A 588 7.86 -24.47 -0.52
N PHE A 589 8.10 -23.63 0.48
CA PHE A 589 8.82 -22.35 0.30
C PHE A 589 10.28 -22.59 -0.10
N TYR A 590 10.97 -23.57 0.49
CA TYR A 590 12.33 -23.91 0.09
C TYR A 590 12.39 -24.57 -1.30
N ALA A 591 11.40 -25.39 -1.65
CA ALA A 591 11.28 -25.94 -3.00
C ALA A 591 11.11 -24.82 -4.04
N ASN A 592 10.26 -23.83 -3.76
CA ASN A 592 10.03 -22.69 -4.66
C ASN A 592 11.24 -21.76 -4.75
N LEU A 593 11.90 -21.43 -3.63
CA LEU A 593 13.07 -20.56 -3.61
C LEU A 593 14.29 -21.23 -4.27
N ALA A 594 14.57 -22.50 -3.95
CA ALA A 594 15.64 -23.26 -4.60
C ALA A 594 15.32 -23.52 -6.08
N GLY A 595 14.07 -23.84 -6.42
CA GLY A 595 13.61 -24.00 -7.80
C GLY A 595 13.73 -22.72 -8.62
N PHE A 596 13.47 -21.55 -8.03
CA PHE A 596 13.69 -20.25 -8.67
C PHE A 596 15.18 -19.97 -8.93
N ILE A 597 16.05 -20.22 -7.94
CA ILE A 597 17.51 -20.00 -8.08
C ILE A 597 18.13 -21.02 -9.05
N LEU A 598 17.70 -22.28 -9.03
CA LEU A 598 18.13 -23.32 -9.96
C LEU A 598 17.60 -23.06 -11.38
N GLY A 599 16.33 -22.66 -11.53
CA GLY A 599 15.76 -22.25 -12.81
C GLY A 599 16.51 -21.07 -13.43
N LEU A 600 16.90 -20.10 -12.61
CA LEU A 600 17.77 -18.98 -12.99
C LEU A 600 19.14 -19.44 -13.52
N GLY A 601 19.70 -20.55 -13.02
CA GLY A 601 20.92 -21.17 -13.55
C GLY A 601 20.69 -22.03 -14.81
N VAL A 602 19.65 -22.88 -14.79
CA VAL A 602 19.33 -23.83 -15.86
C VAL A 602 18.89 -23.12 -17.14
N PHE A 603 18.04 -22.09 -17.07
CA PHE A 603 17.69 -21.30 -18.26
C PHE A 603 18.90 -20.59 -18.86
N TYR A 604 19.86 -20.14 -18.04
CA TYR A 604 21.11 -19.56 -18.53
C TYR A 604 21.99 -20.60 -19.24
N GLY A 605 22.14 -21.78 -18.62
CA GLY A 605 22.88 -22.91 -19.18
C GLY A 605 22.28 -23.42 -20.50
N LEU A 606 20.96 -23.61 -20.56
CA LEU A 606 20.24 -24.04 -21.76
C LEU A 606 20.25 -22.98 -22.87
N PHE A 607 20.22 -21.70 -22.53
CA PHE A 607 20.35 -20.63 -23.52
C PHE A 607 21.77 -20.57 -24.12
N VAL A 608 22.82 -20.70 -23.29
CA VAL A 608 24.21 -20.81 -23.76
C VAL A 608 24.42 -22.07 -24.59
N LEU A 609 23.90 -23.22 -24.15
CA LEU A 609 24.01 -24.50 -24.86
C LEU A 609 23.25 -24.48 -26.19
N GLY A 610 22.05 -23.91 -26.23
CA GLY A 610 21.27 -23.75 -27.47
C GLY A 610 21.98 -22.85 -28.49
N ASN A 611 22.66 -21.79 -28.03
CA ASN A 611 23.45 -20.90 -28.90
C ASN A 611 24.74 -21.60 -29.38
N TYR A 612 25.40 -22.35 -28.50
CA TYR A 612 26.59 -23.16 -28.82
C TYR A 612 26.30 -24.25 -29.87
N ILE A 613 25.17 -24.96 -29.73
CA ILE A 613 24.71 -25.98 -30.69
C ILE A 613 24.33 -25.32 -32.03
N LYS A 614 23.58 -24.21 -32.00
CA LYS A 614 23.12 -23.51 -33.21
C LYS A 614 24.27 -22.92 -34.04
N ASN A 615 25.37 -22.54 -33.40
CA ASN A 615 26.53 -21.90 -34.06
C ASN A 615 27.74 -22.85 -34.20
N GLY A 616 27.51 -24.17 -34.34
CA GLY A 616 28.54 -25.14 -34.70
C GLY A 616 29.69 -25.26 -33.70
N GLY A 617 29.41 -25.11 -32.40
CA GLY A 617 30.41 -25.18 -31.33
C GLY A 617 31.26 -23.90 -31.17
N ARG A 618 30.94 -22.80 -31.86
CA ARG A 618 31.62 -21.51 -31.71
C ARG A 618 30.78 -20.53 -30.91
N CYS A 619 31.34 -19.99 -29.83
CA CYS A 619 30.66 -19.00 -28.99
C CYS A 619 30.89 -17.59 -29.54
N THR A 620 30.14 -17.23 -30.59
CA THR A 620 30.25 -15.96 -31.35
C THR A 620 29.70 -14.72 -30.62
N LEU A 621 29.47 -14.80 -29.31
CA LEU A 621 28.73 -13.81 -28.52
C LEU A 621 29.60 -12.67 -27.95
N PHE A 622 30.89 -12.62 -28.31
CA PHE A 622 31.89 -11.68 -27.75
C PHE A 622 32.86 -11.09 -28.79
N GLN A 623 32.47 -10.93 -30.06
CA GLN A 623 33.15 -9.97 -30.94
C GLN A 623 32.58 -8.57 -30.69
N THR A 624 33.45 -7.57 -30.60
CA THR A 624 33.10 -6.17 -30.38
C THR A 624 32.88 -5.42 -31.69
N ASP A 625 32.10 -4.34 -31.66
CA ASP A 625 31.84 -3.50 -32.84
C ASP A 625 33.11 -2.88 -33.44
N GLY A 626 34.19 -2.78 -32.64
CA GLY A 626 35.51 -2.35 -33.11
C GLY A 626 36.24 -3.44 -33.90
N GLU A 627 36.16 -4.71 -33.49
CA GLU A 627 36.71 -5.84 -34.24
C GLU A 627 35.95 -6.04 -35.55
N GLN A 628 34.61 -5.92 -35.54
CA GLN A 628 33.82 -5.92 -36.77
C GLN A 628 34.05 -4.69 -37.68
N LEU A 629 34.72 -3.65 -37.19
CA LEU A 629 35.14 -2.50 -37.99
C LEU A 629 36.56 -2.71 -38.52
N VAL A 630 37.45 -3.33 -37.75
CA VAL A 630 38.79 -3.76 -38.20
C VAL A 630 38.66 -4.81 -39.30
N ASP A 631 37.87 -5.87 -39.11
CA ASP A 631 37.64 -6.90 -40.14
C ASP A 631 37.13 -6.28 -41.46
N ARG A 632 36.20 -5.31 -41.39
CA ARG A 632 35.69 -4.58 -42.57
C ARG A 632 36.73 -3.65 -43.20
N VAL A 633 37.57 -3.00 -42.39
CA VAL A 633 38.67 -2.15 -42.90
C VAL A 633 39.78 -3.01 -43.51
N GLU A 634 40.04 -4.20 -43.00
CA GLU A 634 40.99 -5.16 -43.59
C GLU A 634 40.45 -5.72 -44.92
N ASP A 635 39.16 -6.07 -44.99
CA ASP A 635 38.49 -6.47 -46.24
C ASP A 635 38.49 -5.33 -47.29
N ASP A 636 38.16 -4.09 -46.89
CA ASP A 636 38.16 -2.92 -47.79
C ASP A 636 39.59 -2.58 -48.28
N ILE A 637 40.62 -2.71 -47.42
CA ILE A 637 42.03 -2.53 -47.79
C ILE A 637 42.50 -3.64 -48.75
N ALA A 638 42.11 -4.89 -48.51
CA ALA A 638 42.42 -6.01 -49.39
C ALA A 638 41.75 -5.85 -50.77
N ALA A 639 40.53 -5.30 -50.82
CA ALA A 639 39.84 -4.98 -52.07
C ALA A 639 40.50 -3.83 -52.84
N MET A 640 41.02 -2.80 -52.15
CA MET A 640 41.75 -1.70 -52.79
C MET A 640 43.16 -2.09 -53.29
N ALA A 641 43.78 -3.13 -52.72
CA ALA A 641 45.08 -3.64 -53.15
C ALA A 641 45.04 -4.51 -54.43
N LEU A 642 43.85 -4.72 -55.00
CA LEU A 642 43.60 -5.49 -56.24
C LEU A 642 43.18 -4.61 -57.43
N VAL A 643 43.43 -3.29 -57.33
CA VAL A 643 43.29 -2.27 -58.39
C VAL A 643 44.64 -1.59 -58.62
#